data_AF-A0A916BZW8-F1
#
_entry.id   AF-A0A916BZW8-F1
#
_cell.length_a   1.000
_cell.length_b   1.000
_cell.length_c   1.000
_cell.angle_alpha   90.00
_cell.angle_beta   90.00
_cell.angle_gamma   90.00
#
_symmetry.space_group_name_H-M   'P 1'
#
loop_
_entity.id
_entity.type
_entity.pdbx_description
1 polymer ?
#
loop_
_entity_poly.entity_id
_entity_poly.type
_entity_poly.pdbx_seq_one_letter_code
_entity_poly.pdbx_strand_id
1 'polypeptide(L)'
;MTHPHILPCVARLLWIAALLLGMLGVPGQPVRVAQAAANDCNIMWGDVLHDTFNPDYRSIVGPTTPNTTVKMRLRVAQSDLTSARVRVWNDRANTETYYTMSWDGAFDTDPATYDWWFVDIPVGSQPTILYYFFELNDILGQCTDQDFYVDDDVKFYGGGYGAMNDVYTDARSFQLTVYDPAFSVPAWMQRGVVYQIFPDRFRDGNAANNPSAGRFSYNQAGGTIVRSNQSDWNYTVCDPRSTYSPSCSGKYGDNFYGGDLAGITAKINQGYFDNLGVSVLYLNPIFRSPSNHKYDTADFLMIDPDFGSLADFQALTAAAHAHGLKVMLDGVFNHTSSDSKYFDRYGRFDAAGNLIDPDGGTFDGSGACEAVASAFRAWFYFSDAFTIFNPGTDGGVPALCADNPPGRTYEAWYGYSSLPKLQANSSAVRNLIWANGTNSVGPYWVSQGADGWRFDVGGDVDPGVTSDPTNDYWEGFRSAVRSLKSDTLMLGEEWGDASAWLLGNEWDSVMNYRFRSAVLSWLFTGCSGGGCTGGTNFEDNDSNASSSSGSIGYSSPSQFNARLRSIQEDYPPAAFKAMLNLEGSHDTNRVRFLLKKINNDNDAAAVQRLKEWWLFAFTYAGAPMLYYGDEIGLNHDGVWSSNKWEDDPYNRIPFPWPDASGSTYGYGSGNDLGNNAANAGLLDFARKMASLRWSYRALQDGDVQHGLIIDDGSRLYGFARTTGSQTALIALNRDGAQHTANFTGLNAAPYNLANGTVLYDAIEGNTYTVSSGAVSVPVNSTWGVVLLEQDKIDTPAPVTNIGATVSGSNVVLRWAPVVKDTNADREVVTAYQVYRSLDPTFASSSLIATVTPSNFGSIGGTLAYTDTGSGYYYLVRPINGAGRSAQSEPLGVIPGNAYARTIETAGPQTFLDHASTLNVTTLGSLAAITLTVYPGLPHPQADYQGGGAVMLNRYYDIASAGSDFTAALCLTYQDSEVPVGVSEGALRLCRWTGSGWSCPDRAAASEVTANLVCADGVTQFSEWTLGATGPTVVQMAHLTAAPPQRDSSGWVVLAMVASLGLLVWLAFRIVSRPT
;
A
#
# COMPACT_ATOMS: atom_id res chain seq x y z
N MET A 1 -83.04 7.18 -16.19
CA MET A 1 -81.77 7.92 -16.05
C MET A 1 -81.24 7.66 -14.65
N THR A 2 -79.91 7.43 -14.53
CA THR A 2 -79.05 7.49 -13.32
C THR A 2 -79.26 6.49 -12.15
N HIS A 3 -78.25 5.62 -11.94
CA HIS A 3 -77.72 4.99 -10.68
C HIS A 3 -78.68 4.27 -9.70
N PRO A 4 -78.27 3.49 -8.65
CA PRO A 4 -76.96 2.92 -8.23
C PRO A 4 -77.05 1.47 -7.62
N HIS A 5 -75.93 0.98 -7.03
CA HIS A 5 -75.78 -0.06 -5.97
C HIS A 5 -76.15 -1.54 -6.23
N ILE A 6 -75.11 -2.40 -6.17
CA ILE A 6 -74.99 -3.69 -5.45
C ILE A 6 -73.82 -4.42 -6.13
N LEU A 7 -72.60 -4.28 -5.60
CA LEU A 7 -71.46 -5.17 -5.89
C LEU A 7 -70.21 -4.97 -4.99
N PRO A 8 -70.02 -3.91 -4.17
CA PRO A 8 -68.81 -3.82 -3.33
C PRO A 8 -68.98 -4.32 -1.87
N CYS A 9 -70.14 -4.84 -1.45
CA CYS A 9 -70.33 -5.30 -0.05
C CYS A 9 -69.96 -6.77 0.21
N VAL A 10 -69.92 -7.64 -0.80
CA VAL A 10 -69.64 -9.08 -0.58
C VAL A 10 -68.14 -9.36 -0.49
N ALA A 11 -67.29 -8.57 -1.17
CA ALA A 11 -65.83 -8.75 -1.14
C ALA A 11 -65.18 -8.28 0.18
N ARG A 12 -65.78 -7.30 0.89
CA ARG A 12 -65.25 -6.81 2.17
C ARG A 12 -65.62 -7.70 3.37
N LEU A 13 -66.71 -8.47 3.30
CA LEU A 13 -67.09 -9.41 4.35
C LEU A 13 -66.21 -10.67 4.37
N LEU A 14 -65.69 -11.10 3.21
CA LEU A 14 -64.76 -12.23 3.12
C LEU A 14 -63.34 -11.88 3.59
N TRP A 15 -62.92 -10.62 3.45
CA TRP A 15 -61.62 -10.15 3.94
C TRP A 15 -61.58 -9.94 5.47
N ILE A 16 -62.70 -9.52 6.08
CA ILE A 16 -62.78 -9.34 7.54
C ILE A 16 -62.88 -10.70 8.27
N ALA A 17 -63.47 -11.73 7.65
CA ALA A 17 -63.47 -13.09 8.19
C ALA A 17 -62.06 -13.74 8.18
N ALA A 18 -61.22 -13.41 7.19
CA ALA A 18 -59.83 -13.87 7.14
C ALA A 18 -58.93 -13.17 8.18
N LEU A 19 -59.21 -11.92 8.54
CA LEU A 19 -58.46 -11.15 9.54
C LEU A 19 -58.82 -11.50 11.00
N LEU A 20 -60.02 -12.05 11.25
CA LEU A 20 -60.47 -12.41 12.62
C LEU A 20 -60.12 -13.85 13.04
N LEU A 21 -59.65 -14.70 12.12
CA LEU A 21 -59.13 -16.05 12.44
C LEU A 21 -57.61 -16.08 12.71
N GLY A 22 -56.90 -14.96 12.50
CA GLY A 22 -55.46 -14.83 12.71
C GLY A 22 -55.02 -14.34 14.09
N MET A 23 -55.96 -14.06 15.01
CA MET A 23 -55.65 -13.56 16.34
C MET A 23 -56.21 -14.50 17.40
N LEU A 24 -55.48 -15.60 17.68
CA LEU A 24 -55.46 -16.39 18.92
C LEU A 24 -54.72 -17.71 18.64
N GLY A 25 -53.41 -17.78 18.92
CA GLY A 25 -52.66 -19.02 18.79
C GLY A 25 -51.17 -18.87 19.07
N VAL A 26 -50.71 -19.52 20.13
CA VAL A 26 -49.33 -19.68 20.63
C VAL A 26 -48.41 -20.28 19.53
N PRO A 27 -47.10 -19.96 19.49
CA PRO A 27 -46.20 -20.40 18.42
C PRO A 27 -45.93 -21.91 18.51
N GLY A 28 -46.59 -22.67 17.64
CA GLY A 28 -46.13 -23.97 17.19
C GLY A 28 -45.99 -23.88 15.67
N GLN A 29 -44.76 -24.06 15.18
CA GLN A 29 -44.48 -24.27 13.76
C GLN A 29 -45.48 -25.31 13.20
N PRO A 30 -46.08 -25.13 12.02
CA PRO A 30 -46.74 -26.24 11.37
C PRO A 30 -45.65 -27.28 11.10
N VAL A 31 -45.66 -28.36 11.86
CA VAL A 31 -44.91 -29.56 11.53
C VAL A 31 -45.46 -29.98 10.17
N ARG A 32 -44.74 -29.68 9.08
CA ARG A 32 -44.90 -30.40 7.83
C ARG A 32 -44.64 -31.85 8.20
N VAL A 33 -45.68 -32.67 8.14
CA VAL A 33 -45.50 -34.12 8.20
C VAL A 33 -44.65 -34.45 6.98
N ALA A 34 -43.40 -34.88 7.19
CA ALA A 34 -42.54 -35.37 6.14
C ALA A 34 -43.30 -36.46 5.38
N GLN A 35 -43.62 -36.18 4.12
CA GLN A 35 -44.13 -37.20 3.23
C GLN A 35 -42.89 -38.00 2.86
N ALA A 36 -42.79 -39.25 3.34
CA ALA A 36 -41.74 -40.16 2.89
C ALA A 36 -41.83 -40.19 1.35
N ALA A 37 -40.81 -39.68 0.67
CA ALA A 37 -40.73 -39.83 -0.76
C ALA A 37 -40.60 -41.33 -1.03
N ALA A 38 -41.41 -41.82 -1.97
CA ALA A 38 -41.16 -43.11 -2.57
C ALA A 38 -40.55 -42.81 -3.92
N ASN A 39 -39.70 -43.70 -4.47
CA ASN A 39 -39.29 -43.62 -5.86
C ASN A 39 -40.53 -43.41 -6.74
N ASP A 40 -40.73 -42.21 -7.26
CA ASP A 40 -41.96 -41.77 -7.91
C ASP A 40 -41.68 -41.06 -9.24
N CYS A 41 -40.43 -41.11 -9.69
CA CYS A 41 -39.90 -40.44 -10.86
C CYS A 41 -39.97 -38.92 -10.73
N ASN A 42 -39.64 -38.40 -9.55
CA ASN A 42 -39.57 -36.98 -9.29
C ASN A 42 -38.58 -36.69 -8.16
N ILE A 43 -37.52 -35.96 -8.46
CA ILE A 43 -36.57 -35.52 -7.43
C ILE A 43 -37.17 -34.35 -6.64
N MET A 44 -37.19 -34.44 -5.29
CA MET A 44 -37.72 -33.37 -4.45
C MET A 44 -36.68 -32.27 -4.21
N TRP A 45 -36.61 -31.33 -5.17
CA TRP A 45 -35.63 -30.23 -5.19
C TRP A 45 -35.51 -29.44 -3.89
N GLY A 46 -36.62 -29.24 -3.17
CA GLY A 46 -36.66 -28.44 -1.94
C GLY A 46 -35.86 -29.03 -0.77
N ASP A 47 -35.55 -30.32 -0.82
CA ASP A 47 -34.84 -31.02 0.25
C ASP A 47 -33.37 -31.33 -0.08
N VAL A 48 -33.00 -31.23 -1.38
CA VAL A 48 -31.62 -31.41 -1.86
C VAL A 48 -30.73 -30.27 -1.38
N LEU A 49 -29.61 -30.62 -0.74
CA LEU A 49 -28.68 -29.64 -0.19
C LEU A 49 -27.23 -30.14 -0.18
N HIS A 50 -26.32 -29.32 -0.69
CA HIS A 50 -24.88 -29.39 -0.46
C HIS A 50 -24.39 -27.97 -0.14
N ASP A 51 -23.49 -27.84 0.83
CA ASP A 51 -22.90 -26.56 1.24
C ASP A 51 -21.38 -26.69 1.39
N THR A 52 -20.61 -26.13 0.46
CA THR A 52 -19.14 -26.24 0.46
C THR A 52 -18.49 -25.56 1.67
N PHE A 53 -19.23 -24.66 2.30
CA PHE A 53 -18.84 -23.89 3.47
C PHE A 53 -19.07 -24.62 4.79
N ASN A 54 -19.74 -25.77 4.77
CA ASN A 54 -20.06 -26.54 5.95
C ASN A 54 -19.29 -27.88 5.96
N PRO A 55 -18.47 -28.15 7.00
CA PRO A 55 -17.65 -29.37 7.07
C PRO A 55 -18.45 -30.68 7.09
N ASP A 56 -19.73 -30.62 7.43
CA ASP A 56 -20.64 -31.76 7.35
C ASP A 56 -20.87 -32.21 5.91
N TYR A 57 -20.96 -31.26 4.96
CA TYR A 57 -21.16 -31.53 3.54
C TYR A 57 -19.85 -31.70 2.78
N ARG A 58 -18.77 -31.05 3.21
CA ARG A 58 -17.44 -31.22 2.62
C ARG A 58 -16.36 -31.25 3.70
N SER A 59 -15.70 -32.39 3.88
CA SER A 59 -14.78 -32.60 5.01
C SER A 59 -13.58 -31.64 5.05
N ILE A 60 -13.25 -31.01 3.92
CA ILE A 60 -12.29 -29.92 3.83
C ILE A 60 -13.06 -28.69 3.32
N VAL A 61 -13.06 -27.63 4.11
CA VAL A 61 -13.63 -26.33 3.71
C VAL A 61 -12.51 -25.49 3.12
N GLY A 62 -12.71 -25.00 1.90
CA GLY A 62 -11.71 -24.22 1.15
C GLY A 62 -10.70 -25.10 0.40
N PRO A 63 -9.52 -24.55 0.06
CA PRO A 63 -8.54 -25.21 -0.78
C PRO A 63 -7.82 -26.33 -0.02
N THR A 64 -7.35 -27.35 -0.74
CA THR A 64 -6.63 -28.52 -0.19
C THR A 64 -5.26 -28.69 -0.85
N THR A 65 -4.48 -29.66 -0.37
CA THR A 65 -3.20 -30.07 -0.98
C THR A 65 -3.31 -31.45 -1.66
N PRO A 66 -2.36 -31.82 -2.53
CA PRO A 66 -2.30 -33.14 -3.16
C PRO A 66 -2.27 -34.31 -2.16
N ASN A 67 -2.70 -35.48 -2.63
CA ASN A 67 -2.74 -36.73 -1.86
C ASN A 67 -3.64 -36.69 -0.61
N THR A 68 -4.62 -35.80 -0.57
CA THR A 68 -5.69 -35.81 0.43
C THR A 68 -6.90 -36.58 -0.08
N THR A 69 -7.88 -36.81 0.78
CA THR A 69 -9.20 -37.34 0.41
C THR A 69 -10.26 -36.39 0.93
N VAL A 70 -11.14 -35.93 0.04
CA VAL A 70 -12.24 -35.03 0.39
C VAL A 70 -13.53 -35.83 0.40
N LYS A 71 -14.14 -35.98 1.57
CA LYS A 71 -15.48 -36.55 1.69
C LYS A 71 -16.50 -35.48 1.30
N MET A 72 -17.30 -35.75 0.27
CA MET A 72 -18.42 -34.92 -0.15
C MET A 72 -19.72 -35.60 0.24
N ARG A 73 -20.66 -34.84 0.78
CA ARG A 73 -22.01 -35.30 1.11
C ARG A 73 -23.08 -34.45 0.47
N LEU A 74 -24.22 -35.07 0.22
CA LEU A 74 -25.44 -34.44 -0.27
C LEU A 74 -26.59 -34.92 0.61
N ARG A 75 -27.37 -34.00 1.14
CA ARG A 75 -28.61 -34.31 1.85
C ARG A 75 -29.77 -34.26 0.85
N VAL A 76 -30.67 -35.23 0.91
CA VAL A 76 -31.92 -35.29 0.12
C VAL A 76 -33.07 -35.75 1.00
N ALA A 77 -34.31 -35.68 0.52
CA ALA A 77 -35.43 -36.24 1.26
C ALA A 77 -35.32 -37.77 1.40
N GLN A 78 -35.86 -38.30 2.50
CA GLN A 78 -35.82 -39.74 2.76
C GLN A 78 -36.48 -40.53 1.62
N SER A 79 -35.76 -41.51 1.08
CA SER A 79 -36.19 -42.45 0.04
C SER A 79 -36.59 -41.81 -1.31
N ASP A 80 -36.06 -40.62 -1.58
CA ASP A 80 -36.31 -39.84 -2.80
C ASP A 80 -35.46 -40.29 -4.00
N LEU A 81 -34.18 -40.61 -3.76
CA LEU A 81 -33.25 -40.95 -4.83
C LEU A 81 -33.05 -42.46 -4.98
N THR A 82 -32.98 -42.92 -6.23
CA THR A 82 -32.51 -44.27 -6.55
C THR A 82 -31.00 -44.35 -6.67
N SER A 83 -30.35 -43.28 -7.15
CA SER A 83 -28.89 -43.18 -7.22
C SER A 83 -28.43 -41.73 -7.30
N ALA A 84 -27.23 -41.49 -6.80
CA ALA A 84 -26.51 -40.23 -6.94
C ALA A 84 -25.04 -40.49 -7.31
N ARG A 85 -24.45 -39.58 -8.08
CA ARG A 85 -23.00 -39.59 -8.38
C ARG A 85 -22.45 -38.18 -8.43
N VAL A 86 -21.15 -38.03 -8.20
CA VAL A 86 -20.43 -36.78 -8.38
C VAL A 86 -19.62 -36.86 -9.67
N ARG A 87 -19.82 -35.89 -10.56
CA ARG A 87 -18.97 -35.69 -11.74
C ARG A 87 -17.83 -34.77 -11.33
N VAL A 88 -16.59 -35.18 -11.55
CA VAL A 88 -15.39 -34.39 -11.26
C VAL A 88 -14.58 -34.23 -12.54
N TRP A 89 -14.30 -32.99 -12.90
CA TRP A 89 -13.34 -32.61 -13.92
C TRP A 89 -12.03 -32.22 -13.27
N ASN A 90 -10.93 -32.81 -13.72
CA ASN A 90 -9.58 -32.44 -13.30
C ASN A 90 -8.97 -31.56 -14.38
N ASP A 91 -8.75 -30.29 -14.05
CA ASP A 91 -8.25 -29.28 -15.00
C ASP A 91 -6.87 -29.67 -15.55
N ARG A 92 -5.89 -29.99 -14.68
CA ARG A 92 -4.54 -30.33 -15.11
C ARG A 92 -4.48 -31.60 -15.95
N ALA A 93 -5.20 -32.64 -15.53
CA ALA A 93 -5.22 -33.90 -16.26
C ALA A 93 -6.06 -33.81 -17.54
N ASN A 94 -6.93 -32.81 -17.66
CA ASN A 94 -7.93 -32.68 -18.71
C ASN A 94 -8.81 -33.96 -18.80
N THR A 95 -9.27 -34.45 -17.65
CA THR A 95 -10.03 -35.71 -17.54
C THR A 95 -11.28 -35.56 -16.69
N GLU A 96 -12.36 -36.18 -17.16
CA GLU A 96 -13.61 -36.34 -16.42
C GLU A 96 -13.65 -37.69 -15.69
N THR A 97 -14.16 -37.71 -14.46
CA THR A 97 -14.38 -38.93 -13.67
C THR A 97 -15.71 -38.85 -12.94
N TYR A 98 -16.44 -39.97 -12.89
CA TYR A 98 -17.68 -40.09 -12.12
C TYR A 98 -17.46 -40.98 -10.90
N TYR A 99 -17.90 -40.50 -9.74
CA TYR A 99 -17.85 -41.26 -8.50
C TYR A 99 -19.27 -41.54 -8.00
N THR A 100 -19.65 -42.81 -7.94
CA THR A 100 -20.95 -43.22 -7.40
C THR A 100 -21.01 -42.93 -5.90
N MET A 101 -22.09 -42.29 -5.46
CA MET A 101 -22.31 -42.01 -4.04
C MET A 101 -22.97 -43.22 -3.36
N SER A 102 -22.74 -43.34 -2.06
CA SER A 102 -23.35 -44.34 -1.18
C SER A 102 -24.12 -43.65 -0.06
N TRP A 103 -25.10 -44.33 0.52
CA TRP A 103 -25.82 -43.82 1.69
C TRP A 103 -24.90 -43.75 2.93
N ASP A 104 -24.87 -42.61 3.62
CA ASP A 104 -24.10 -42.32 4.84
C ASP A 104 -24.96 -42.44 6.10
N GLY A 105 -25.53 -43.62 6.34
CA GLY A 105 -26.38 -43.85 7.50
C GLY A 105 -25.76 -43.65 8.87
N ALA A 106 -24.43 -43.62 8.93
CA ALA A 106 -23.72 -43.35 10.18
C ALA A 106 -23.70 -41.84 10.51
N PHE A 107 -23.83 -40.98 9.50
CA PHE A 107 -23.88 -39.53 9.66
C PHE A 107 -25.31 -39.03 9.86
N ASP A 108 -26.29 -39.75 9.34
CA ASP A 108 -27.70 -39.36 9.40
C ASP A 108 -28.23 -39.27 10.85
N THR A 109 -28.52 -38.04 11.28
CA THR A 109 -29.06 -37.75 12.62
C THR A 109 -30.58 -37.66 12.65
N ASP A 110 -31.24 -37.67 11.48
CA ASP A 110 -32.70 -37.68 11.34
C ASP A 110 -33.13 -38.56 10.15
N PRO A 111 -32.99 -39.90 10.30
CA PRO A 111 -33.25 -40.85 9.21
C PRO A 111 -34.74 -41.01 8.87
N ALA A 112 -35.63 -40.25 9.53
CA ALA A 112 -37.06 -40.22 9.24
C ALA A 112 -37.44 -39.09 8.27
N THR A 113 -36.53 -38.15 8.01
CA THR A 113 -36.80 -36.96 7.20
C THR A 113 -35.90 -36.89 5.98
N TYR A 114 -34.61 -37.22 6.14
CA TYR A 114 -33.61 -37.07 5.11
C TYR A 114 -32.85 -38.37 4.85
N ASP A 115 -32.25 -38.47 3.67
CA ASP A 115 -31.15 -39.39 3.38
C ASP A 115 -29.88 -38.56 3.13
N TRP A 116 -28.76 -39.06 3.64
CA TRP A 116 -27.44 -38.49 3.36
C TRP A 116 -26.68 -39.40 2.42
N TRP A 117 -26.27 -38.88 1.27
CA TRP A 117 -25.40 -39.57 0.33
C TRP A 117 -23.98 -39.04 0.50
N PHE A 118 -22.97 -39.89 0.37
CA PHE A 118 -21.57 -39.47 0.42
C PHE A 118 -20.69 -40.16 -0.62
N VAL A 119 -19.55 -39.55 -0.90
CA VAL A 119 -18.45 -40.13 -1.63
C VAL A 119 -17.12 -39.57 -1.15
N ASP A 120 -16.07 -40.39 -1.17
CA ASP A 120 -14.70 -39.98 -0.87
C ASP A 120 -13.96 -39.72 -2.19
N ILE A 121 -13.63 -38.45 -2.46
CA ILE A 121 -12.91 -38.02 -3.66
C ILE A 121 -11.40 -38.04 -3.37
N PRO A 122 -10.63 -38.94 -4.00
CA PRO A 122 -9.17 -38.93 -3.87
C PRO A 122 -8.59 -37.76 -4.66
N VAL A 123 -7.85 -36.88 -3.98
CA VAL A 123 -7.12 -35.80 -4.63
C VAL A 123 -5.83 -36.36 -5.20
N GLY A 124 -5.57 -36.05 -6.48
CA GLY A 124 -4.37 -36.50 -7.19
C GLY A 124 -3.07 -35.99 -6.56
N SER A 125 -1.93 -36.37 -7.17
CA SER A 125 -0.60 -36.06 -6.63
C SER A 125 -0.02 -34.71 -7.08
N GLN A 126 -0.75 -33.94 -7.89
CA GLN A 126 -0.29 -32.67 -8.47
C GLN A 126 -1.25 -31.53 -8.11
N PRO A 127 -0.75 -30.30 -7.91
CA PRO A 127 -1.60 -29.12 -7.81
C PRO A 127 -2.51 -28.98 -9.03
N THR A 128 -3.79 -28.70 -8.86
CA THR A 128 -4.78 -28.59 -9.94
C THR A 128 -6.02 -27.87 -9.44
N ILE A 129 -6.93 -27.53 -10.33
CA ILE A 129 -8.31 -27.22 -9.95
C ILE A 129 -9.19 -28.42 -10.28
N LEU A 130 -10.07 -28.79 -9.35
CA LEU A 130 -11.12 -29.78 -9.58
C LEU A 130 -12.46 -29.06 -9.67
N TYR A 131 -13.25 -29.37 -10.69
CA TYR A 131 -14.60 -28.83 -10.86
C TYR A 131 -15.61 -29.97 -10.71
N TYR A 132 -16.64 -29.80 -9.89
CA TYR A 132 -17.61 -30.86 -9.64
C TYR A 132 -19.06 -30.39 -9.54
N PHE A 133 -19.99 -31.32 -9.79
CA PHE A 133 -21.41 -31.18 -9.47
C PHE A 133 -22.01 -32.56 -9.20
N PHE A 134 -23.22 -32.59 -8.65
CA PHE A 134 -23.93 -33.83 -8.35
C PHE A 134 -24.95 -34.13 -9.44
N GLU A 135 -25.02 -35.39 -9.85
CA GLU A 135 -26.07 -35.91 -10.72
C GLU A 135 -26.94 -36.88 -9.93
N LEU A 136 -28.25 -36.63 -9.97
CA LEU A 136 -29.26 -37.27 -9.14
C LEU A 136 -30.26 -37.98 -10.04
N ASN A 137 -30.69 -39.18 -9.64
CA ASN A 137 -31.65 -39.95 -10.41
C ASN A 137 -32.74 -40.53 -9.49
N ASP A 138 -33.99 -40.35 -9.87
CA ASP A 138 -35.12 -41.12 -9.35
C ASP A 138 -35.78 -41.93 -10.49
N ILE A 139 -35.87 -43.25 -10.28
CA ILE A 139 -36.29 -44.22 -11.30
C ILE A 139 -37.45 -45.06 -10.76
N LEU A 140 -38.60 -44.94 -11.42
CA LEU A 140 -39.76 -45.79 -11.20
C LEU A 140 -40.18 -46.51 -12.49
N GLY A 141 -39.76 -47.78 -12.61
CA GLY A 141 -40.08 -48.61 -13.76
C GLY A 141 -39.38 -48.13 -15.04
N GLN A 142 -40.14 -47.61 -16.00
CA GLN A 142 -39.61 -46.98 -17.23
C GLN A 142 -39.48 -45.46 -17.12
N CYS A 143 -39.98 -44.87 -16.03
CA CYS A 143 -39.87 -43.45 -15.78
C CYS A 143 -38.52 -43.16 -15.12
N THR A 144 -37.83 -42.14 -15.61
CA THR A 144 -36.57 -41.66 -15.06
C THR A 144 -36.62 -40.14 -15.00
N ASP A 145 -36.36 -39.61 -13.81
CA ASP A 145 -36.08 -38.20 -13.59
C ASP A 145 -34.59 -38.06 -13.26
N GLN A 146 -33.91 -37.17 -13.98
CA GLN A 146 -32.48 -36.93 -13.85
C GLN A 146 -32.23 -35.44 -13.77
N ASP A 147 -31.72 -35.00 -12.64
CA ASP A 147 -31.41 -33.60 -12.37
C ASP A 147 -29.98 -33.45 -11.83
N PHE A 148 -29.54 -32.20 -11.76
CA PHE A 148 -28.20 -31.82 -11.35
C PHE A 148 -28.27 -30.85 -10.17
N TYR A 149 -27.40 -31.04 -9.19
CA TYR A 149 -27.15 -30.04 -8.15
C TYR A 149 -25.80 -29.37 -8.42
N VAL A 150 -25.87 -28.09 -8.79
CA VAL A 150 -24.76 -27.28 -9.31
C VAL A 150 -24.54 -26.07 -8.40
N ASP A 151 -23.45 -25.33 -8.61
CA ASP A 151 -23.20 -24.04 -7.97
C ASP A 151 -24.28 -23.02 -8.38
N ASP A 152 -24.70 -22.16 -7.44
CA ASP A 152 -25.82 -21.24 -7.64
C ASP A 152 -25.42 -19.91 -8.30
N ASP A 153 -24.16 -19.49 -8.18
CA ASP A 153 -23.59 -18.31 -8.82
C ASP A 153 -22.06 -18.37 -8.92
N VAL A 154 -21.57 -19.05 -9.95
CA VAL A 154 -20.14 -19.15 -10.25
C VAL A 154 -19.43 -17.82 -10.52
N LYS A 155 -20.16 -16.72 -10.78
CA LYS A 155 -19.53 -15.43 -11.08
C LYS A 155 -19.24 -14.64 -9.82
N PHE A 156 -20.17 -14.63 -8.84
CA PHE A 156 -20.06 -13.79 -7.65
C PHE A 156 -20.01 -14.54 -6.32
N TYR A 157 -20.62 -15.73 -6.22
CA TYR A 157 -20.78 -16.46 -4.97
C TYR A 157 -20.29 -17.92 -5.05
N GLY A 158 -19.41 -18.28 -6.00
CA GLY A 158 -18.93 -19.66 -6.17
C GLY A 158 -18.57 -20.35 -4.84
N GLY A 159 -19.06 -21.56 -4.62
CA GLY A 159 -19.09 -22.22 -3.32
C GLY A 159 -20.34 -21.88 -2.48
N GLY A 160 -20.40 -22.35 -1.24
CA GLY A 160 -21.60 -22.30 -0.41
C GLY A 160 -22.68 -23.28 -0.88
N TYR A 161 -23.93 -22.82 -0.83
CA TYR A 161 -25.09 -23.59 -1.29
C TYR A 161 -25.10 -23.71 -2.81
N GLY A 162 -25.64 -24.82 -3.31
CA GLY A 162 -25.96 -24.95 -4.73
C GLY A 162 -27.42 -24.73 -5.06
N ALA A 163 -27.73 -24.93 -6.33
CA ALA A 163 -29.07 -24.93 -6.88
C ALA A 163 -29.33 -26.20 -7.72
N MET A 164 -30.57 -26.67 -7.67
CA MET A 164 -31.05 -27.69 -8.59
C MET A 164 -31.17 -27.14 -10.02
N ASN A 165 -30.93 -28.01 -11.00
CA ASN A 165 -31.00 -27.72 -12.42
C ASN A 165 -31.44 -28.97 -13.19
N ASP A 166 -32.43 -28.82 -14.06
CA ASP A 166 -32.97 -29.88 -14.94
C ASP A 166 -32.12 -30.07 -16.20
N VAL A 167 -31.16 -29.17 -16.43
CA VAL A 167 -30.26 -29.19 -17.58
C VAL A 167 -28.82 -29.35 -17.12
N TYR A 168 -28.15 -30.35 -17.70
CA TYR A 168 -26.71 -30.53 -17.57
C TYR A 168 -25.97 -29.23 -17.93
N THR A 169 -25.12 -28.73 -17.04
CA THR A 169 -24.29 -27.56 -17.32
C THR A 169 -22.95 -27.62 -16.58
N ASP A 170 -21.87 -27.58 -17.34
CA ASP A 170 -20.51 -27.50 -16.78
C ASP A 170 -20.18 -26.11 -16.25
N ALA A 171 -20.86 -25.09 -16.78
CA ALA A 171 -20.64 -23.70 -16.43
C ALA A 171 -21.01 -23.35 -14.98
N ARG A 172 -21.62 -24.29 -14.24
CA ARG A 172 -22.01 -24.12 -12.83
C ARG A 172 -21.37 -25.15 -11.91
N SER A 173 -20.16 -25.61 -12.22
CA SER A 173 -19.46 -26.56 -11.35
C SER A 173 -18.95 -25.85 -10.08
N PHE A 174 -19.06 -26.51 -8.94
CA PHE A 174 -18.31 -26.12 -7.73
C PHE A 174 -16.82 -26.28 -7.97
N GLN A 175 -16.01 -25.43 -7.34
CA GLN A 175 -14.56 -25.46 -7.42
C GLN A 175 -13.93 -26.09 -6.18
N LEU A 176 -12.85 -26.85 -6.38
CA LEU A 176 -11.94 -27.30 -5.32
C LEU A 176 -10.50 -27.08 -5.79
N THR A 177 -9.87 -26.05 -5.24
CA THR A 177 -8.48 -25.69 -5.51
C THR A 177 -7.53 -26.63 -4.77
N VAL A 178 -6.59 -27.22 -5.50
CA VAL A 178 -5.54 -28.11 -4.97
C VAL A 178 -4.18 -27.44 -5.20
N TYR A 179 -3.53 -26.95 -4.15
CA TYR A 179 -2.29 -26.17 -4.26
C TYR A 179 -1.06 -26.89 -3.72
N ASP A 180 0.12 -26.46 -4.15
CA ASP A 180 1.39 -27.00 -3.65
C ASP A 180 1.52 -26.74 -2.14
N PRO A 181 1.71 -27.77 -1.29
CA PRO A 181 1.91 -27.58 0.15
C PRO A 181 3.15 -26.73 0.49
N ALA A 182 4.11 -26.60 -0.43
CA ALA A 182 5.29 -25.74 -0.28
C ALA A 182 5.03 -24.28 -0.71
N PHE A 183 3.84 -23.97 -1.24
CA PHE A 183 3.48 -22.63 -1.67
C PHE A 183 3.60 -21.63 -0.51
N SER A 184 4.41 -20.62 -0.73
CA SER A 184 4.65 -19.55 0.23
C SER A 184 4.78 -18.21 -0.47
N VAL A 185 4.28 -17.20 0.24
CA VAL A 185 4.21 -15.81 -0.18
C VAL A 185 5.06 -14.97 0.78
N PRO A 186 5.71 -13.87 0.34
CA PRO A 186 6.50 -13.05 1.23
C PRO A 186 5.66 -12.51 2.40
N ALA A 187 6.07 -12.80 3.63
CA ALA A 187 5.31 -12.45 4.84
C ALA A 187 5.08 -10.93 4.99
N TRP A 188 5.98 -10.11 4.45
CA TRP A 188 5.84 -8.65 4.47
C TRP A 188 4.63 -8.16 3.67
N MET A 189 4.19 -8.91 2.65
CA MET A 189 2.99 -8.57 1.87
C MET A 189 1.72 -8.93 2.64
N GLN A 190 1.67 -10.09 3.29
CA GLN A 190 0.50 -10.51 4.10
C GLN A 190 0.15 -9.49 5.20
N ARG A 191 1.19 -8.88 5.78
CA ARG A 191 1.03 -7.87 6.85
C ARG A 191 0.93 -6.44 6.32
N GLY A 192 1.16 -6.25 5.03
CA GLY A 192 1.43 -4.94 4.46
C GLY A 192 0.25 -3.98 4.44
N VAL A 193 0.58 -2.70 4.32
CA VAL A 193 -0.33 -1.63 3.88
C VAL A 193 0.27 -1.05 2.61
N VAL A 194 -0.46 -1.12 1.51
CA VAL A 194 0.05 -0.78 0.17
C VAL A 194 -0.41 0.62 -0.22
N TYR A 195 0.46 1.36 -0.88
CA TYR A 195 0.13 2.67 -1.45
C TYR A 195 0.47 2.69 -2.93
N GLN A 196 -0.55 2.83 -3.77
CA GLN A 196 -0.37 2.92 -5.22
C GLN A 196 -0.10 4.37 -5.65
N ILE A 197 0.95 4.55 -6.44
CA ILE A 197 1.39 5.85 -6.95
C ILE A 197 1.35 5.83 -8.48
N PHE A 198 0.63 6.80 -9.05
CA PHE A 198 0.77 7.17 -10.45
C PHE A 198 1.85 8.29 -10.55
N PRO A 199 3.08 7.99 -11.01
CA PRO A 199 4.24 8.87 -10.78
C PRO A 199 4.07 10.30 -11.29
N ASP A 200 3.62 10.48 -12.54
CA ASP A 200 3.42 11.79 -13.19
C ASP A 200 2.49 12.73 -12.40
N ARG A 201 1.60 12.17 -11.56
CA ARG A 201 0.54 12.87 -10.86
C ARG A 201 0.79 13.00 -9.37
N PHE A 202 1.87 12.38 -8.86
CA PHE A 202 2.11 12.37 -7.42
C PHE A 202 2.87 13.60 -6.97
N ARG A 203 4.09 13.86 -7.46
CA ARG A 203 4.90 15.01 -7.04
C ARG A 203 6.01 15.32 -8.05
N ASP A 204 6.06 16.56 -8.54
CA ASP A 204 7.25 17.09 -9.23
C ASP A 204 8.36 17.36 -8.19
N GLY A 205 9.44 16.59 -8.29
CA GLY A 205 10.66 16.78 -7.50
C GLY A 205 11.83 17.39 -8.28
N ASN A 206 11.84 17.26 -9.61
CA ASN A 206 12.89 17.79 -10.47
C ASN A 206 12.32 18.43 -11.74
N ALA A 207 11.91 19.68 -11.65
CA ALA A 207 11.34 20.40 -12.80
C ALA A 207 12.22 20.46 -14.08
N ALA A 208 13.52 20.12 -14.00
CA ALA A 208 14.39 20.04 -15.16
C ALA A 208 14.16 18.82 -16.07
N ASN A 209 13.50 17.77 -15.58
CA ASN A 209 13.14 16.58 -16.38
C ASN A 209 11.70 16.64 -16.92
N ASN A 210 10.93 17.69 -16.57
CA ASN A 210 9.55 17.84 -17.03
C ASN A 210 9.48 17.78 -18.57
N PRO A 211 8.53 17.00 -19.14
CA PRO A 211 8.41 16.89 -20.58
C PRO A 211 8.08 18.24 -21.20
N SER A 212 8.56 18.45 -22.43
CA SER A 212 8.20 19.64 -23.22
C SER A 212 6.82 19.47 -23.85
N ALA A 213 6.04 20.55 -23.90
CA ALA A 213 4.80 20.58 -24.67
C ALA A 213 5.09 20.45 -26.17
N GLY A 214 4.22 19.75 -26.90
CA GLY A 214 4.39 19.52 -28.33
C GLY A 214 5.34 18.38 -28.70
N ARG A 215 5.90 17.64 -27.72
CA ARG A 215 6.70 16.44 -27.98
C ARG A 215 5.86 15.40 -28.73
N PHE A 216 6.53 14.54 -29.51
CA PHE A 216 5.91 13.39 -30.16
C PHE A 216 4.91 12.65 -29.25
N SER A 217 3.74 12.40 -29.83
CA SER A 217 2.78 11.40 -29.37
C SER A 217 2.08 10.81 -30.58
N TYR A 218 2.54 9.66 -31.06
CA TYR A 218 1.88 8.85 -32.10
C TYR A 218 1.42 9.65 -33.34
N ASN A 219 2.20 10.66 -33.76
CA ASN A 219 1.87 11.61 -34.85
C ASN A 219 0.55 12.41 -34.66
N GLN A 220 0.04 12.51 -33.45
CA GLN A 220 -1.13 13.33 -33.16
C GLN A 220 -0.78 14.83 -33.25
N ALA A 221 -1.64 15.60 -33.91
CA ALA A 221 -1.48 17.04 -34.04
C ALA A 221 -1.31 17.73 -32.66
N GLY A 222 -0.32 18.62 -32.55
CA GLY A 222 -0.03 19.37 -31.34
C GLY A 222 0.75 18.61 -30.25
N GLY A 223 1.04 17.31 -30.43
CA GLY A 223 1.90 16.56 -29.53
C GLY A 223 1.38 16.46 -28.09
N THR A 224 2.30 16.35 -27.13
CA THR A 224 2.03 16.30 -25.68
C THR A 224 1.50 17.63 -25.12
N ILE A 225 0.68 17.54 -24.07
CA ILE A 225 0.19 18.66 -23.27
C ILE A 225 0.82 18.57 -21.89
N VAL A 226 1.31 19.69 -21.35
CA VAL A 226 1.92 19.74 -20.02
C VAL A 226 1.05 20.63 -19.11
N ARG A 227 0.75 20.09 -17.92
CA ARG A 227 -0.15 20.59 -16.87
C ARG A 227 -1.47 21.10 -17.44
N SER A 228 -2.02 20.31 -18.37
CA SER A 228 -3.36 20.42 -18.98
C SER A 228 -3.80 21.80 -19.48
N ASN A 229 -2.88 22.58 -20.08
CA ASN A 229 -3.07 23.93 -20.63
C ASN A 229 -3.01 25.11 -19.63
N GLN A 230 -2.39 24.91 -18.46
CA GLN A 230 -1.94 25.97 -17.54
C GLN A 230 -0.52 25.67 -17.03
N SER A 231 0.09 26.60 -16.29
CA SER A 231 1.42 26.37 -15.68
C SER A 231 1.36 25.65 -14.33
N ASP A 232 0.19 25.61 -13.70
CA ASP A 232 0.03 25.19 -12.31
C ASP A 232 -0.17 23.68 -12.17
N TRP A 233 0.37 23.13 -11.07
CA TRP A 233 0.23 21.72 -10.71
C TRP A 233 -1.23 21.36 -10.38
N ASN A 234 -1.88 22.16 -9.53
CA ASN A 234 -3.26 21.94 -9.10
C ASN A 234 -4.26 22.46 -10.16
N TYR A 235 -4.29 21.83 -11.33
CA TYR A 235 -5.23 22.16 -12.42
C TYR A 235 -5.91 20.94 -13.04
N THR A 236 -7.19 21.09 -13.44
CA THR A 236 -8.03 20.05 -14.07
C THR A 236 -7.32 19.30 -15.17
N VAL A 237 -7.33 17.96 -15.07
CA VAL A 237 -6.98 17.11 -16.20
C VAL A 237 -7.92 17.49 -17.34
N CYS A 238 -7.34 17.81 -18.48
CA CYS A 238 -8.12 18.21 -19.62
C CYS A 238 -9.04 17.05 -20.03
N ASP A 239 -10.29 17.34 -20.40
CA ASP A 239 -11.24 16.31 -20.81
C ASP A 239 -10.97 15.91 -22.28
N PRO A 240 -10.45 14.69 -22.56
CA PRO A 240 -10.14 14.26 -23.92
C PRO A 240 -11.39 14.01 -24.78
N ARG A 241 -12.58 14.05 -24.18
CA ARG A 241 -13.87 13.94 -24.86
C ARG A 241 -14.44 15.33 -25.19
N SER A 242 -13.91 16.39 -24.57
CA SER A 242 -14.33 17.76 -24.79
C SER A 242 -13.70 18.37 -26.04
N THR A 243 -14.49 19.11 -26.81
CA THR A 243 -14.05 19.90 -27.96
C THR A 243 -13.92 21.41 -27.64
N TYR A 244 -14.14 21.81 -26.38
CA TYR A 244 -14.08 23.22 -25.97
C TYR A 244 -12.64 23.74 -25.90
N SER A 245 -12.43 25.01 -26.27
CA SER A 245 -11.09 25.61 -26.33
C SER A 245 -10.60 26.09 -24.95
N PRO A 246 -9.33 25.82 -24.55
CA PRO A 246 -8.33 25.06 -25.30
C PRO A 246 -8.67 23.56 -25.30
N SER A 247 -8.80 23.00 -26.51
CA SER A 247 -9.26 21.63 -26.70
C SER A 247 -8.11 20.65 -26.51
N CYS A 248 -8.41 19.52 -25.88
CA CYS A 248 -7.53 18.37 -25.86
C CYS A 248 -8.25 17.10 -26.35
N SER A 249 -9.23 17.28 -27.23
CA SER A 249 -9.97 16.18 -27.85
C SER A 249 -9.01 15.10 -28.39
N GLY A 250 -9.20 13.85 -27.96
CA GLY A 250 -8.36 12.70 -28.33
C GLY A 250 -7.07 12.51 -27.50
N LYS A 251 -6.74 13.42 -26.57
CA LYS A 251 -5.48 13.43 -25.81
C LYS A 251 -5.59 12.71 -24.46
N TYR A 252 -5.71 11.38 -24.49
CA TYR A 252 -5.83 10.54 -23.28
C TYR A 252 -4.47 10.31 -22.58
N GLY A 253 -3.50 9.75 -23.29
CA GLY A 253 -2.15 9.44 -22.77
C GLY A 253 -1.13 10.58 -22.86
N ASP A 254 -1.53 11.74 -23.40
CA ASP A 254 -0.60 12.79 -23.82
C ASP A 254 -0.46 13.93 -22.82
N ASN A 255 -1.09 13.78 -21.65
CA ASN A 255 -1.19 14.84 -20.66
C ASN A 255 -0.24 14.61 -19.49
N PHE A 256 0.70 15.52 -19.26
CA PHE A 256 1.78 15.35 -18.28
C PHE A 256 1.71 16.42 -17.19
N TYR A 257 2.01 16.08 -15.95
CA TYR A 257 2.13 17.04 -14.86
C TYR A 257 3.56 17.17 -14.34
N GLY A 258 4.46 16.26 -14.70
CA GLY A 258 5.88 16.34 -14.34
C GLY A 258 6.19 15.72 -12.98
N GLY A 259 5.32 14.84 -12.48
CA GLY A 259 5.65 14.05 -11.30
C GLY A 259 6.70 12.99 -11.60
N ASP A 260 7.61 12.74 -10.66
CA ASP A 260 8.83 11.96 -10.92
C ASP A 260 9.35 11.17 -9.70
N LEU A 261 10.42 10.39 -9.90
CA LEU A 261 11.01 9.56 -8.84
C LEU A 261 11.66 10.40 -7.73
N ALA A 262 12.19 11.57 -8.07
CA ALA A 262 12.78 12.50 -7.09
C ALA A 262 11.70 13.04 -6.12
N GLY A 263 10.52 13.35 -6.64
CA GLY A 263 9.37 13.79 -5.86
C GLY A 263 8.88 12.71 -4.91
N ILE A 264 8.78 11.46 -5.36
CA ILE A 264 8.45 10.31 -4.50
C ILE A 264 9.51 10.14 -3.40
N THR A 265 10.80 10.16 -3.76
CA THR A 265 11.93 10.05 -2.82
C THR A 265 11.89 11.13 -1.74
N ALA A 266 11.58 12.38 -2.12
CA ALA A 266 11.44 13.48 -1.18
C ALA A 266 10.30 13.22 -0.17
N LYS A 267 9.18 12.64 -0.61
CA LYS A 267 8.04 12.30 0.28
C LYS A 267 8.30 11.11 1.19
N ILE A 268 9.10 10.14 0.75
CA ILE A 268 9.64 9.09 1.64
C ILE A 268 10.46 9.73 2.76
N ASN A 269 11.47 10.54 2.41
CA ASN A 269 12.37 11.17 3.40
C ASN A 269 11.67 12.16 4.34
N GLN A 270 10.54 12.75 3.92
CA GLN A 270 9.70 13.60 4.77
C GLN A 270 8.86 12.81 5.78
N GLY A 271 8.83 11.48 5.68
CA GLY A 271 8.05 10.59 6.56
C GLY A 271 6.56 10.54 6.23
N TYR A 272 6.16 10.89 5.00
CA TYR A 272 4.75 10.88 4.58
C TYR A 272 4.14 9.49 4.74
N PHE A 273 4.82 8.49 4.18
CA PHE A 273 4.38 7.09 4.19
C PHE A 273 4.48 6.44 5.58
N ASP A 274 5.47 6.85 6.39
CA ASP A 274 5.58 6.40 7.78
C ASP A 274 4.38 6.83 8.60
N ASN A 275 4.00 8.11 8.50
CA ASN A 275 2.85 8.66 9.20
C ASN A 275 1.54 8.02 8.75
N LEU A 276 1.44 7.54 7.51
CA LEU A 276 0.30 6.80 6.98
C LEU A 276 0.31 5.31 7.36
N GLY A 277 1.44 4.77 7.82
CA GLY A 277 1.59 3.35 8.11
C GLY A 277 1.76 2.46 6.88
N VAL A 278 2.13 3.03 5.74
CA VAL A 278 2.38 2.29 4.50
C VAL A 278 3.65 1.48 4.62
N SER A 279 3.68 0.23 4.16
CA SER A 279 4.88 -0.62 4.13
C SER A 279 5.29 -1.06 2.73
N VAL A 280 4.46 -0.80 1.71
CA VAL A 280 4.72 -1.17 0.32
C VAL A 280 4.30 -0.02 -0.59
N LEU A 281 5.19 0.42 -1.47
CA LEU A 281 4.89 1.34 -2.56
C LEU A 281 4.70 0.53 -3.83
N TYR A 282 3.55 0.69 -4.48
CA TYR A 282 3.27 0.17 -5.82
C TYR A 282 3.34 1.32 -6.81
N LEU A 283 4.31 1.28 -7.73
CA LEU A 283 4.44 2.27 -8.78
C LEU A 283 3.79 1.73 -10.06
N ASN A 284 2.86 2.50 -10.64
CA ASN A 284 2.49 2.34 -12.05
C ASN A 284 3.73 2.42 -12.97
N PRO A 285 3.66 2.01 -14.25
CA PRO A 285 4.85 1.82 -15.08
C PRO A 285 5.80 3.04 -15.10
N ILE A 286 7.09 2.77 -14.89
CA ILE A 286 8.15 3.81 -14.81
C ILE A 286 9.16 3.74 -15.95
N PHE A 287 9.01 2.78 -16.85
CA PHE A 287 9.94 2.55 -17.95
C PHE A 287 9.63 3.49 -19.11
N ARG A 288 10.66 3.75 -19.92
CA ARG A 288 10.59 4.69 -21.04
C ARG A 288 9.38 4.43 -21.93
N SER A 289 8.56 5.46 -22.11
CA SER A 289 7.35 5.43 -22.94
C SER A 289 6.99 6.85 -23.42
N PRO A 290 6.34 7.00 -24.59
CA PRO A 290 5.84 8.30 -25.05
C PRO A 290 4.65 8.85 -24.23
N SER A 291 3.89 8.01 -23.51
CA SER A 291 2.68 8.42 -22.79
C SER A 291 2.92 8.79 -21.32
N ASN A 292 1.89 9.31 -20.66
CA ASN A 292 1.85 9.63 -19.24
C ASN A 292 1.70 8.38 -18.35
N HIS A 293 1.04 7.32 -18.85
CA HIS A 293 0.71 6.10 -18.10
C HIS A 293 1.76 4.99 -18.30
N LYS A 294 2.51 5.06 -19.40
CA LYS A 294 3.69 4.25 -19.70
C LYS A 294 3.48 2.75 -19.93
N TYR A 295 2.24 2.27 -19.95
CA TYR A 295 1.87 0.90 -20.40
C TYR A 295 2.32 0.58 -21.83
N ASP A 296 2.38 1.57 -22.71
CA ASP A 296 3.07 1.52 -23.99
C ASP A 296 4.59 1.64 -23.81
N THR A 297 5.24 0.59 -23.29
CA THR A 297 6.68 0.63 -23.01
C THR A 297 7.54 0.63 -24.28
N ALA A 298 8.39 1.64 -24.44
CA ALA A 298 9.35 1.77 -25.54
C ALA A 298 10.71 1.10 -25.24
N ASP A 299 11.16 1.14 -23.97
CA ASP A 299 12.35 0.43 -23.50
C ASP A 299 12.24 0.01 -22.03
N PHE A 300 12.08 -1.30 -21.79
CA PHE A 300 11.93 -1.89 -20.46
C PHE A 300 13.16 -1.77 -19.54
N LEU A 301 14.35 -1.53 -20.09
CA LEU A 301 15.60 -1.49 -19.30
C LEU A 301 16.02 -0.05 -18.94
N MET A 302 15.19 0.93 -19.29
CA MET A 302 15.47 2.35 -19.09
C MET A 302 14.34 3.02 -18.32
N ILE A 303 14.68 3.69 -17.21
CA ILE A 303 13.75 4.63 -16.55
C ILE A 303 13.36 5.71 -17.56
N ASP A 304 12.09 6.07 -17.58
CA ASP A 304 11.63 7.16 -18.42
C ASP A 304 12.35 8.48 -18.05
N PRO A 305 12.94 9.19 -19.03
CA PRO A 305 13.61 10.46 -18.76
C PRO A 305 12.73 11.51 -18.07
N ASP A 306 11.41 11.47 -18.26
CA ASP A 306 10.46 12.37 -17.60
C ASP A 306 10.32 12.05 -16.10
N PHE A 307 10.68 10.84 -15.68
CA PHE A 307 10.67 10.41 -14.29
C PHE A 307 12.06 10.43 -13.64
N GLY A 308 13.13 10.46 -14.44
CA GLY A 308 14.51 10.56 -13.98
C GLY A 308 15.43 9.53 -14.62
N SER A 309 16.34 8.97 -13.82
CA SER A 309 17.39 8.05 -14.25
C SER A 309 17.42 6.77 -13.40
N LEU A 310 18.28 5.81 -13.79
CA LEU A 310 18.56 4.64 -12.95
C LEU A 310 19.06 5.03 -11.55
N ALA A 311 19.88 6.08 -11.45
CA ALA A 311 20.38 6.56 -10.17
C ALA A 311 19.25 7.09 -9.27
N ASP A 312 18.24 7.73 -9.86
CA ASP A 312 17.06 8.20 -9.12
C ASP A 312 16.20 7.02 -8.64
N PHE A 313 16.07 5.95 -9.43
CA PHE A 313 15.41 4.72 -8.99
C PHE A 313 16.16 4.03 -7.84
N GLN A 314 17.49 3.96 -7.92
CA GLN A 314 18.33 3.43 -6.84
C GLN A 314 18.23 4.30 -5.57
N ALA A 315 18.17 5.62 -5.72
CA ALA A 315 17.96 6.53 -4.59
C ALA A 315 16.58 6.34 -3.95
N LEU A 316 15.53 6.17 -4.76
CA LEU A 316 14.17 5.90 -4.29
C LEU A 316 14.11 4.59 -3.50
N THR A 317 14.65 3.51 -4.05
CA THR A 317 14.63 2.19 -3.38
C THR A 317 15.47 2.19 -2.11
N ALA A 318 16.64 2.84 -2.11
CA ALA A 318 17.45 3.01 -0.91
C ALA A 318 16.72 3.81 0.19
N ALA A 319 16.06 4.92 -0.18
CA ALA A 319 15.24 5.69 0.75
C ALA A 319 14.05 4.86 1.26
N ALA A 320 13.36 4.14 0.37
CA ALA A 320 12.25 3.26 0.74
C ALA A 320 12.70 2.21 1.78
N HIS A 321 13.79 1.49 1.50
CA HIS A 321 14.32 0.46 2.41
C HIS A 321 14.79 1.05 3.75
N ALA A 322 15.36 2.25 3.78
CA ALA A 322 15.74 2.94 5.01
C ALA A 322 14.54 3.27 5.92
N HIS A 323 13.36 3.46 5.32
CA HIS A 323 12.07 3.66 6.01
C HIS A 323 11.26 2.34 6.18
N GLY A 324 11.87 1.18 5.89
CA GLY A 324 11.20 -0.11 5.98
C GLY A 324 10.04 -0.29 4.99
N LEU A 325 10.07 0.43 3.88
CA LEU A 325 9.14 0.31 2.75
C LEU A 325 9.69 -0.70 1.73
N LYS A 326 8.80 -1.41 1.06
CA LYS A 326 9.08 -2.26 -0.10
C LYS A 326 8.66 -1.54 -1.39
N VAL A 327 9.34 -1.77 -2.51
CA VAL A 327 8.99 -1.16 -3.81
C VAL A 327 8.56 -2.22 -4.82
N MET A 328 7.29 -2.19 -5.23
CA MET A 328 6.71 -3.03 -6.26
C MET A 328 6.57 -2.25 -7.57
N LEU A 329 7.05 -2.83 -8.67
CA LEU A 329 6.99 -2.24 -10.01
C LEU A 329 5.88 -2.86 -10.86
N ASP A 330 5.32 -2.08 -11.78
CA ASP A 330 4.42 -2.57 -12.82
C ASP A 330 5.19 -3.24 -13.97
N GLY A 331 4.87 -4.50 -14.27
CA GLY A 331 5.50 -5.33 -15.30
C GLY A 331 4.55 -5.53 -16.48
N VAL A 332 4.73 -4.70 -17.51
CA VAL A 332 3.88 -4.70 -18.72
C VAL A 332 4.43 -5.67 -19.77
N PHE A 333 4.27 -6.97 -19.53
CA PHE A 333 4.96 -8.01 -20.31
C PHE A 333 4.13 -8.61 -21.45
N ASN A 334 2.86 -8.23 -21.56
CA ASN A 334 1.96 -8.67 -22.62
C ASN A 334 2.19 -7.95 -23.96
N HIS A 335 2.61 -6.68 -23.92
CA HIS A 335 2.72 -5.83 -25.10
C HIS A 335 3.83 -4.80 -24.94
N THR A 336 4.19 -4.10 -26.03
CA THR A 336 5.09 -2.94 -26.02
C THR A 336 4.39 -1.72 -26.57
N SER A 337 5.06 -0.56 -26.59
CA SER A 337 4.69 0.53 -27.48
C SER A 337 4.84 0.12 -28.95
N SER A 338 3.98 0.63 -29.82
CA SER A 338 4.24 0.64 -31.26
C SER A 338 5.43 1.53 -31.62
N ASP A 339 5.83 2.44 -30.73
CA ASP A 339 7.04 3.27 -30.82
C ASP A 339 8.20 2.70 -29.98
N SER A 340 8.24 1.38 -29.77
CA SER A 340 9.36 0.74 -29.09
C SER A 340 10.53 0.51 -30.04
N LYS A 341 11.75 0.40 -29.51
CA LYS A 341 12.93 0.00 -30.29
C LYS A 341 12.84 -1.39 -30.93
N TYR A 342 11.81 -2.18 -30.57
CA TYR A 342 11.54 -3.50 -31.13
C TYR A 342 10.54 -3.43 -32.29
N PHE A 343 9.52 -2.57 -32.18
CA PHE A 343 8.45 -2.46 -33.17
C PHE A 343 8.71 -1.34 -34.18
N ASP A 344 9.12 -0.17 -33.70
CA ASP A 344 9.47 1.06 -34.41
C ASP A 344 8.53 1.45 -35.56
N ARG A 345 7.26 1.72 -35.22
CA ARG A 345 6.25 2.14 -36.21
C ARG A 345 6.55 3.50 -36.84
N TYR A 346 7.37 4.33 -36.20
CA TYR A 346 7.59 5.73 -36.55
C TYR A 346 9.03 6.04 -36.99
N GLY A 347 9.89 5.03 -37.14
CA GLY A 347 11.26 5.16 -37.62
C GLY A 347 12.13 6.03 -36.73
N ARG A 348 11.93 5.98 -35.42
CA ARG A 348 12.58 6.87 -34.44
C ARG A 348 13.87 6.27 -33.87
N PHE A 349 14.08 4.97 -34.05
CA PHE A 349 15.22 4.26 -33.51
C PHE A 349 16.18 3.81 -34.62
N ASP A 350 17.47 3.74 -34.30
CA ASP A 350 18.45 3.08 -35.18
C ASP A 350 18.49 1.57 -34.92
N ALA A 351 19.18 0.83 -35.79
CA ALA A 351 19.41 -0.61 -35.62
C ALA A 351 20.10 -1.03 -34.30
N ALA A 352 20.68 -0.11 -33.55
CA ALA A 352 21.24 -0.36 -32.21
C ALA A 352 20.22 -0.08 -31.07
N GLY A 353 19.02 0.39 -31.41
CA GLY A 353 17.94 0.73 -30.49
C GLY A 353 18.11 2.10 -29.83
N ASN A 354 18.96 2.97 -30.37
CA ASN A 354 19.09 4.34 -29.89
C ASN A 354 18.00 5.20 -30.51
N LEU A 355 17.38 6.07 -29.71
CA LEU A 355 16.49 7.10 -30.25
C LEU A 355 17.34 8.13 -31.01
N ILE A 356 17.16 8.21 -32.33
CA ILE A 356 17.90 9.12 -33.21
C ILE A 356 17.03 10.24 -33.76
N ASP A 357 15.70 10.08 -33.77
CA ASP A 357 14.76 11.09 -34.23
C ASP A 357 13.60 11.29 -33.22
N PRO A 358 13.54 12.42 -32.52
CA PRO A 358 12.51 12.66 -31.53
C PRO A 358 11.13 12.98 -32.13
N ASP A 359 11.00 13.29 -33.42
CA ASP A 359 9.75 13.76 -34.04
C ASP A 359 9.24 12.84 -35.18
N GLY A 360 9.89 11.69 -35.40
CA GLY A 360 9.55 10.71 -36.44
C GLY A 360 10.57 10.72 -37.58
N GLY A 361 11.19 9.57 -37.85
CA GLY A 361 12.43 9.51 -38.63
C GLY A 361 12.38 8.65 -39.90
N THR A 362 13.56 8.18 -40.32
CA THR A 362 13.75 7.40 -41.55
C THR A 362 13.80 5.92 -41.22
N PHE A 363 12.89 5.14 -41.83
CA PHE A 363 12.87 3.68 -41.64
C PHE A 363 14.17 3.03 -42.12
N ASP A 364 14.90 2.38 -41.20
CA ASP A 364 16.15 1.68 -41.50
C ASP A 364 15.96 0.15 -41.68
N GLY A 365 14.76 -0.34 -41.38
CA GLY A 365 14.35 -1.74 -41.55
C GLY A 365 14.67 -2.61 -40.34
N SER A 366 15.11 -2.02 -39.22
CA SER A 366 15.43 -2.74 -38.00
C SER A 366 14.18 -3.10 -37.18
N GLY A 367 13.16 -2.26 -37.14
CA GLY A 367 11.92 -2.49 -36.38
C GLY A 367 11.00 -3.55 -37.00
N ALA A 368 10.25 -4.28 -36.17
CA ALA A 368 9.31 -5.32 -36.62
C ALA A 368 8.23 -4.80 -37.58
N CYS A 369 7.91 -3.51 -37.46
CA CYS A 369 6.96 -2.81 -38.32
C CYS A 369 7.57 -2.31 -39.63
N GLU A 370 8.87 -2.02 -39.63
CA GLU A 370 9.57 -1.43 -40.77
C GLU A 370 9.82 -2.44 -41.88
N ALA A 371 10.16 -3.69 -41.52
CA ALA A 371 10.49 -4.73 -42.47
C ALA A 371 10.11 -6.14 -42.02
N VAL A 372 9.62 -6.96 -42.95
CA VAL A 372 9.37 -8.41 -42.75
C VAL A 372 10.67 -9.15 -42.39
N ALA A 373 11.82 -8.63 -42.83
CA ALA A 373 13.13 -9.21 -42.53
C ALA A 373 13.72 -8.80 -41.17
N SER A 374 13.02 -7.95 -40.40
CA SER A 374 13.47 -7.52 -39.07
C SER A 374 13.69 -8.72 -38.13
N ALA A 375 14.74 -8.66 -37.32
CA ALA A 375 15.00 -9.66 -36.28
C ALA A 375 13.92 -9.68 -35.19
N PHE A 376 13.18 -8.58 -35.02
CA PHE A 376 12.07 -8.46 -34.08
C PHE A 376 10.73 -8.90 -34.66
N ARG A 377 10.66 -9.21 -35.96
CA ARG A 377 9.39 -9.57 -36.64
C ARG A 377 8.65 -10.71 -35.92
N ALA A 378 9.38 -11.75 -35.52
CA ALA A 378 8.84 -12.93 -34.84
C ALA A 378 8.50 -12.70 -33.35
N TRP A 379 8.72 -11.49 -32.82
CA TRP A 379 8.35 -11.16 -31.44
C TRP A 379 6.89 -10.76 -31.31
N PHE A 380 6.20 -10.48 -32.43
CA PHE A 380 4.83 -9.98 -32.47
C PHE A 380 3.97 -10.84 -33.40
N TYR A 381 2.65 -10.79 -33.23
CA TYR A 381 1.71 -11.52 -34.09
C TYR A 381 1.29 -10.67 -35.28
N PHE A 382 1.70 -11.03 -36.49
CA PHE A 382 1.30 -10.35 -37.73
C PHE A 382 0.37 -11.21 -38.60
N SER A 383 -0.61 -10.57 -39.23
CA SER A 383 -1.46 -11.18 -40.26
C SER A 383 -0.81 -11.00 -41.63
N ASP A 384 0.08 -11.92 -42.00
CA ASP A 384 0.86 -11.80 -43.24
C ASP A 384 0.01 -11.82 -44.54
N ALA A 385 -1.30 -12.04 -44.44
CA ALA A 385 -2.27 -12.01 -45.54
C ALA A 385 -2.34 -10.66 -46.29
N PHE A 386 -1.93 -9.54 -45.67
CA PHE A 386 -1.98 -8.20 -46.28
C PHE A 386 -0.65 -7.72 -46.92
N THR A 387 0.43 -8.51 -46.82
CA THR A 387 1.81 -8.06 -47.10
C THR A 387 2.22 -7.97 -48.59
N ILE A 388 1.36 -8.37 -49.52
CA ILE A 388 1.79 -8.60 -50.92
C ILE A 388 1.63 -7.37 -51.84
N PHE A 389 0.87 -6.32 -51.46
CA PHE A 389 0.39 -5.34 -52.45
C PHE A 389 0.84 -3.88 -52.33
N ASN A 390 1.57 -3.44 -51.29
CA ASN A 390 1.96 -2.02 -51.21
C ASN A 390 3.26 -1.77 -50.42
N PRO A 391 4.44 -1.62 -51.07
CA PRO A 391 5.72 -1.37 -50.39
C PRO A 391 5.96 0.11 -50.03
N GLY A 392 4.89 0.89 -49.80
CA GLY A 392 4.95 2.33 -49.49
C GLY A 392 4.75 2.66 -48.00
N THR A 393 4.60 3.95 -47.71
CA THR A 393 4.10 4.46 -46.42
C THR A 393 2.64 4.88 -46.55
N ASP A 394 1.81 4.66 -45.54
CA ASP A 394 0.47 5.26 -45.44
C ASP A 394 0.40 6.12 -44.18
N GLY A 395 0.00 7.39 -44.30
CA GLY A 395 -0.07 8.31 -43.16
C GLY A 395 1.26 8.55 -42.40
N GLY A 396 2.41 8.29 -43.03
CA GLY A 396 3.74 8.43 -42.40
C GLY A 396 4.20 7.21 -41.58
N VAL A 397 3.52 6.07 -41.69
CA VAL A 397 3.95 4.78 -41.13
C VAL A 397 4.18 3.74 -42.24
N PRO A 398 4.96 2.67 -42.02
CA PRO A 398 5.14 1.61 -43.00
C PRO A 398 3.79 1.00 -43.38
N ALA A 399 3.52 0.74 -44.68
CA ALA A 399 2.27 0.10 -45.12
C ALA A 399 2.03 -1.28 -44.48
N LEU A 400 3.10 -1.92 -43.99
CA LEU A 400 3.05 -3.15 -43.20
C LEU A 400 2.32 -3.00 -41.86
N CYS A 401 2.14 -1.77 -41.37
CA CYS A 401 1.46 -1.42 -40.12
C CYS A 401 0.51 -0.23 -40.27
N ALA A 402 0.09 0.05 -41.50
CA ALA A 402 -0.90 1.07 -41.77
C ALA A 402 -2.24 0.64 -41.15
N ASP A 403 -2.97 1.60 -40.59
CA ASP A 403 -4.35 1.36 -40.12
C ASP A 403 -5.35 1.25 -41.30
N ASN A 404 -4.88 1.38 -42.54
CA ASN A 404 -5.67 1.46 -43.78
C ASN A 404 -5.06 0.55 -44.90
N PRO A 405 -5.87 -0.25 -45.64
CA PRO A 405 -7.31 -0.45 -45.51
C PRO A 405 -7.71 -0.98 -44.12
N PRO A 406 -8.94 -0.70 -43.66
CA PRO A 406 -9.37 -1.06 -42.30
C PRO A 406 -9.28 -2.58 -42.09
N GLY A 407 -8.25 -2.99 -41.36
CA GLY A 407 -7.89 -4.37 -41.07
C GLY A 407 -6.50 -4.37 -40.46
N ARG A 408 -6.37 -4.73 -39.18
CA ARG A 408 -5.07 -4.68 -38.50
C ARG A 408 -4.13 -5.71 -39.12
N THR A 409 -2.93 -5.25 -39.46
CA THR A 409 -1.86 -6.13 -39.94
C THR A 409 -1.17 -6.87 -38.80
N TYR A 410 -1.45 -6.56 -37.54
CA TYR A 410 -0.92 -7.22 -36.33
C TYR A 410 -1.93 -7.29 -35.17
N GLU A 411 -1.70 -8.22 -34.25
CA GLU A 411 -2.43 -8.32 -32.99
C GLU A 411 -1.96 -7.24 -32.01
N ALA A 412 -2.92 -6.58 -31.39
CA ALA A 412 -2.69 -5.55 -30.39
C ALA A 412 -3.66 -5.72 -29.24
N TRP A 413 -3.24 -5.38 -28.03
CA TRP A 413 -4.05 -5.54 -26.83
C TRP A 413 -5.36 -4.75 -26.97
N TYR A 414 -6.51 -5.44 -26.87
CA TYR A 414 -7.87 -4.91 -27.13
C TYR A 414 -8.04 -4.13 -28.45
N GLY A 415 -7.11 -4.29 -29.39
CA GLY A 415 -7.07 -3.47 -30.57
C GLY A 415 -6.63 -2.01 -30.32
N TYR A 416 -5.77 -1.72 -29.36
CA TYR A 416 -5.09 -0.42 -29.35
C TYR A 416 -3.85 -0.49 -30.23
N SER A 417 -3.84 0.15 -31.41
CA SER A 417 -2.70 0.03 -32.35
C SER A 417 -1.37 0.56 -31.79
N SER A 418 -1.40 1.29 -30.68
CA SER A 418 -0.22 1.68 -29.90
C SER A 418 0.37 0.55 -29.04
N LEU A 419 -0.32 -0.59 -28.88
CA LEU A 419 0.01 -1.68 -27.96
C LEU A 419 0.15 -3.05 -28.67
N PRO A 420 1.12 -3.23 -29.61
CA PRO A 420 1.36 -4.52 -30.26
C PRO A 420 1.71 -5.62 -29.25
N LYS A 421 1.04 -6.78 -29.37
CA LYS A 421 1.16 -7.90 -28.43
C LYS A 421 2.45 -8.70 -28.67
N LEU A 422 3.18 -8.98 -27.58
CA LEU A 422 4.36 -9.84 -27.58
C LEU A 422 3.98 -11.32 -27.63
N GLN A 423 4.77 -12.12 -28.35
CA GLN A 423 4.63 -13.57 -28.37
C GLN A 423 5.30 -14.19 -27.13
N ALA A 424 4.52 -14.52 -26.09
CA ALA A 424 5.02 -15.10 -24.84
C ALA A 424 5.79 -16.42 -25.01
N ASN A 425 5.47 -17.20 -26.05
CA ASN A 425 6.17 -18.45 -26.39
C ASN A 425 7.51 -18.22 -27.14
N SER A 426 7.81 -16.99 -27.58
CA SER A 426 9.04 -16.67 -28.27
C SER A 426 10.22 -16.72 -27.30
N SER A 427 11.21 -17.56 -27.60
CA SER A 427 12.45 -17.63 -26.82
C SER A 427 13.17 -16.28 -26.72
N ALA A 428 13.08 -15.43 -27.74
CA ALA A 428 13.68 -14.10 -27.73
C ALA A 428 12.94 -13.16 -26.77
N VAL A 429 11.60 -13.21 -26.73
CA VAL A 429 10.78 -12.46 -25.76
C VAL A 429 11.04 -12.95 -24.35
N ARG A 430 11.09 -14.27 -24.13
CA ARG A 430 11.46 -14.83 -22.81
C ARG A 430 12.86 -14.41 -22.37
N ASN A 431 13.84 -14.38 -23.28
CA ASN A 431 15.19 -13.86 -22.99
C ASN A 431 15.20 -12.37 -22.67
N LEU A 432 14.32 -11.57 -23.27
CA LEU A 432 14.13 -10.19 -22.87
C LEU A 432 13.57 -10.10 -21.44
N ILE A 433 12.54 -10.88 -21.11
CA ILE A 433 11.77 -10.68 -19.87
C ILE A 433 12.38 -11.39 -18.66
N TRP A 434 12.83 -12.65 -18.77
CA TRP A 434 13.33 -13.40 -17.61
C TRP A 434 14.43 -14.46 -17.87
N ALA A 435 14.60 -14.98 -19.08
CA ALA A 435 15.40 -16.18 -19.34
C ALA A 435 16.93 -15.96 -19.51
N ASN A 436 17.42 -14.72 -19.47
CA ASN A 436 18.84 -14.36 -19.66
C ASN A 436 19.47 -13.70 -18.42
N GLY A 437 19.10 -14.18 -17.23
CA GLY A 437 19.63 -13.69 -15.95
C GLY A 437 19.41 -12.19 -15.78
N THR A 438 20.39 -11.47 -15.22
CA THR A 438 20.31 -10.01 -14.99
C THR A 438 20.36 -9.15 -16.26
N ASN A 439 20.46 -9.76 -17.44
CA ASN A 439 20.24 -9.05 -18.72
C ASN A 439 18.75 -8.98 -19.09
N SER A 440 17.90 -9.75 -18.40
CA SER A 440 16.46 -9.74 -18.58
C SER A 440 15.78 -8.74 -17.64
N VAL A 441 14.65 -8.19 -18.07
CA VAL A 441 13.90 -7.13 -17.37
C VAL A 441 13.58 -7.50 -15.92
N GLY A 442 12.95 -8.66 -15.69
CA GLY A 442 12.55 -9.11 -14.36
C GLY A 442 13.72 -9.17 -13.36
N PRO A 443 14.75 -9.99 -13.64
CA PRO A 443 15.93 -10.11 -12.78
C PRO A 443 16.75 -8.81 -12.69
N TYR A 444 16.85 -8.02 -13.77
CA TYR A 444 17.57 -6.74 -13.77
C TYR A 444 17.04 -5.79 -12.71
N TRP A 445 15.75 -5.44 -12.74
CA TRP A 445 15.21 -4.44 -11.80
C TRP A 445 15.17 -4.91 -10.35
N VAL A 446 15.06 -6.22 -10.12
CA VAL A 446 15.21 -6.81 -8.78
C VAL A 446 16.65 -6.65 -8.28
N SER A 447 17.65 -6.81 -9.14
CA SER A 447 19.05 -6.50 -8.79
C SER A 447 19.31 -5.00 -8.54
N GLN A 448 18.44 -4.11 -9.07
CA GLN A 448 18.52 -2.66 -8.86
C GLN A 448 17.78 -2.17 -7.62
N GLY A 449 17.05 -3.03 -6.90
CA GLY A 449 16.40 -2.68 -5.63
C GLY A 449 14.91 -2.97 -5.54
N ALA A 450 14.25 -3.43 -6.63
CA ALA A 450 12.83 -3.79 -6.56
C ALA A 450 12.57 -4.97 -5.59
N ASP A 451 11.41 -4.95 -4.95
CA ASP A 451 10.93 -5.99 -4.02
C ASP A 451 9.78 -6.81 -4.59
N GLY A 452 9.17 -6.39 -5.69
CA GLY A 452 8.04 -7.11 -6.29
C GLY A 452 7.67 -6.61 -7.68
N TRP A 453 6.83 -7.40 -8.33
CA TRP A 453 6.19 -7.09 -9.60
C TRP A 453 4.68 -7.19 -9.49
N ARG A 454 3.97 -6.19 -10.02
CA ARG A 454 2.55 -6.27 -10.40
C ARG A 454 2.51 -6.55 -11.90
N PHE A 455 1.87 -7.63 -12.35
CA PHE A 455 1.80 -8.00 -13.76
C PHE A 455 0.55 -7.42 -14.40
N ASP A 456 0.75 -6.47 -15.29
CA ASP A 456 -0.31 -5.91 -16.13
C ASP A 456 -0.85 -6.97 -17.07
N VAL A 457 -2.18 -7.13 -17.10
CA VAL A 457 -2.91 -8.08 -17.95
C VAL A 457 -2.22 -9.46 -18.03
N GLY A 458 -1.76 -9.95 -16.87
CA GLY A 458 -0.91 -11.14 -16.78
C GLY A 458 -1.57 -12.41 -17.33
N GLY A 459 -2.90 -12.50 -17.20
CA GLY A 459 -3.70 -13.60 -17.76
C GLY A 459 -3.73 -13.63 -19.29
N ASP A 460 -3.43 -12.52 -19.98
CA ASP A 460 -3.36 -12.48 -21.45
C ASP A 460 -2.00 -12.97 -22.00
N VAL A 461 -0.97 -12.98 -21.14
CA VAL A 461 0.37 -13.54 -21.41
C VAL A 461 0.32 -15.05 -21.32
N ASP A 462 -0.31 -15.53 -20.24
CA ASP A 462 -0.48 -16.92 -19.89
C ASP A 462 -1.90 -17.09 -19.33
N PRO A 463 -2.80 -17.80 -20.05
CA PRO A 463 -4.21 -17.93 -19.68
C PRO A 463 -4.49 -18.84 -18.46
N GLY A 464 -3.46 -19.31 -17.74
CA GLY A 464 -3.66 -20.14 -16.55
C GLY A 464 -4.11 -21.57 -16.89
N VAL A 465 -3.73 -22.08 -18.05
CA VAL A 465 -4.14 -23.43 -18.49
C VAL A 465 -3.26 -24.47 -17.82
N THR A 466 -3.74 -25.06 -16.72
CA THR A 466 -2.92 -26.00 -15.93
C THR A 466 -2.60 -27.31 -16.66
N SER A 467 -3.35 -27.65 -17.71
CA SER A 467 -3.14 -28.83 -18.55
C SER A 467 -2.03 -28.70 -19.59
N ASP A 468 -1.53 -27.48 -19.84
CA ASP A 468 -0.47 -27.25 -20.81
C ASP A 468 0.88 -27.03 -20.11
N PRO A 469 1.72 -28.07 -19.96
CA PRO A 469 3.02 -27.93 -19.31
C PRO A 469 4.05 -27.13 -20.13
N THR A 470 3.73 -26.74 -21.37
CA THR A 470 4.60 -25.88 -22.20
C THR A 470 4.32 -24.39 -21.99
N ASN A 471 3.21 -24.07 -21.33
CA ASN A 471 2.85 -22.75 -20.88
C ASN A 471 3.48 -22.51 -19.50
N ASP A 472 4.79 -22.23 -19.51
CA ASP A 472 5.64 -22.11 -18.31
C ASP A 472 6.15 -20.67 -18.10
N TYR A 473 5.42 -19.68 -18.61
CA TYR A 473 5.92 -18.31 -18.66
C TYR A 473 6.11 -17.73 -17.26
N TRP A 474 5.08 -17.86 -16.40
CA TRP A 474 5.14 -17.33 -15.04
C TRP A 474 5.99 -18.18 -14.11
N GLU A 475 6.07 -19.49 -14.32
CA GLU A 475 7.02 -20.37 -13.63
C GLU A 475 8.46 -19.98 -13.91
N GLY A 476 8.78 -19.80 -15.19
CA GLY A 476 10.10 -19.36 -15.62
C GLY A 476 10.45 -18.00 -15.03
N PHE A 477 9.51 -17.04 -15.10
CA PHE A 477 9.68 -15.72 -14.48
C PHE A 477 9.92 -15.81 -12.97
N ARG A 478 9.07 -16.55 -12.25
CA ARG A 478 9.16 -16.72 -10.80
C ARG A 478 10.50 -17.32 -10.41
N SER A 479 10.91 -18.39 -11.08
CA SER A 479 12.19 -19.06 -10.86
C SER A 479 13.37 -18.12 -11.09
N ALA A 480 13.37 -17.39 -12.22
CA ALA A 480 14.45 -16.47 -12.56
C ALA A 480 14.61 -15.35 -11.51
N VAL A 481 13.49 -14.73 -11.10
CA VAL A 481 13.53 -13.63 -10.12
C VAL A 481 13.86 -14.11 -8.71
N ARG A 482 13.23 -15.20 -8.24
CA ARG A 482 13.46 -15.72 -6.88
C ARG A 482 14.84 -16.35 -6.70
N SER A 483 15.53 -16.71 -7.79
CA SER A 483 16.93 -17.12 -7.73
C SER A 483 17.87 -15.99 -7.29
N LEU A 484 17.50 -14.73 -7.52
CA LEU A 484 18.24 -13.55 -7.05
C LEU A 484 17.78 -13.12 -5.66
N LYS A 485 16.47 -13.08 -5.44
CA LYS A 485 15.86 -12.59 -4.21
C LYS A 485 14.60 -13.39 -3.91
N SER A 486 14.71 -14.31 -2.96
CA SER A 486 13.67 -15.31 -2.68
C SER A 486 12.37 -14.72 -2.13
N ASP A 487 12.42 -13.51 -1.55
CA ASP A 487 11.26 -12.80 -0.99
C ASP A 487 10.65 -11.79 -1.97
N THR A 488 11.02 -11.82 -3.25
CA THR A 488 10.38 -10.99 -4.28
C THR A 488 8.93 -11.43 -4.51
N LEU A 489 8.01 -10.46 -4.46
CA LEU A 489 6.58 -10.67 -4.68
C LEU A 489 6.23 -10.73 -6.17
N MET A 490 5.35 -11.64 -6.55
CA MET A 490 4.72 -11.73 -7.87
C MET A 490 3.22 -11.56 -7.73
N LEU A 491 2.66 -10.45 -8.22
CA LEU A 491 1.25 -10.13 -8.06
C LEU A 491 0.57 -9.92 -9.42
N GLY A 492 -0.44 -10.69 -9.77
CA GLY A 492 -1.16 -10.52 -11.03
C GLY A 492 -2.26 -9.45 -10.97
N GLU A 493 -2.47 -8.72 -12.06
CA GLU A 493 -3.76 -8.09 -12.31
C GLU A 493 -4.75 -9.15 -12.82
N GLU A 494 -5.70 -9.53 -11.98
CA GLU A 494 -6.84 -10.38 -12.36
C GLU A 494 -8.11 -9.82 -11.73
N TRP A 495 -9.14 -9.64 -12.54
CA TRP A 495 -10.40 -9.03 -12.12
C TRP A 495 -11.40 -10.08 -11.61
N GLY A 496 -11.26 -11.34 -12.04
CA GLY A 496 -12.09 -12.49 -11.70
C GLY A 496 -11.37 -13.50 -10.80
N ASP A 497 -11.60 -14.79 -11.07
CA ASP A 497 -10.97 -15.89 -10.35
C ASP A 497 -9.53 -16.12 -10.84
N ALA A 498 -8.58 -16.01 -9.91
CA ALA A 498 -7.15 -16.17 -10.16
C ALA A 498 -6.59 -17.54 -9.75
N SER A 499 -7.44 -18.52 -9.42
CA SER A 499 -7.01 -19.78 -8.79
C SER A 499 -5.94 -20.53 -9.60
N ALA A 500 -6.01 -20.46 -10.93
CA ALA A 500 -5.08 -21.14 -11.83
C ALA A 500 -3.61 -20.73 -11.62
N TRP A 501 -3.35 -19.43 -11.41
CA TRP A 501 -2.01 -18.88 -11.23
C TRP A 501 -1.51 -18.91 -9.78
N LEU A 502 -2.36 -19.31 -8.83
CA LEU A 502 -2.07 -19.30 -7.39
C LEU A 502 -1.81 -20.69 -6.83
N LEU A 503 -1.61 -21.70 -7.68
CA LEU A 503 -1.37 -23.08 -7.27
C LEU A 503 0.05 -23.30 -6.70
N GLY A 504 0.99 -22.38 -6.95
CA GLY A 504 2.18 -22.18 -6.10
C GLY A 504 3.46 -21.71 -6.79
N ASN A 505 3.66 -22.09 -8.05
CA ASN A 505 4.88 -21.89 -8.83
C ASN A 505 4.81 -20.70 -9.80
N GLU A 506 3.73 -19.92 -9.80
CA GLU A 506 3.54 -18.76 -10.66
C GLU A 506 3.43 -17.47 -9.82
N TRP A 507 2.20 -16.99 -9.56
CA TRP A 507 1.96 -15.78 -8.79
C TRP A 507 1.85 -16.07 -7.29
N ASP A 508 2.06 -15.04 -6.47
CA ASP A 508 1.86 -15.09 -5.03
C ASP A 508 0.47 -14.60 -4.61
N SER A 509 -0.10 -13.69 -5.39
CA SER A 509 -1.31 -12.94 -5.06
C SER A 509 -1.86 -12.24 -6.30
N VAL A 510 -3.04 -11.61 -6.20
CA VAL A 510 -3.59 -10.72 -7.23
C VAL A 510 -4.14 -9.42 -6.67
N MET A 511 -4.46 -8.49 -7.57
CA MET A 511 -5.33 -7.34 -7.30
C MET A 511 -6.74 -7.83 -7.00
N ASN A 512 -7.24 -7.64 -5.78
CA ASN A 512 -8.46 -8.30 -5.31
C ASN A 512 -9.74 -7.55 -5.72
N TYR A 513 -10.04 -7.51 -7.02
CA TYR A 513 -11.25 -6.87 -7.54
C TYR A 513 -12.54 -7.58 -7.09
N ARG A 514 -12.48 -8.89 -6.80
CA ARG A 514 -13.58 -9.63 -6.16
C ARG A 514 -13.91 -9.08 -4.77
N PHE A 515 -12.89 -8.81 -3.94
CA PHE A 515 -13.09 -8.10 -2.66
C PHE A 515 -13.69 -6.71 -2.89
N ARG A 516 -13.14 -5.93 -3.84
CA ARG A 516 -13.65 -4.59 -4.13
C ARG A 516 -15.14 -4.61 -4.47
N SER A 517 -15.56 -5.50 -5.37
CA SER A 517 -16.96 -5.68 -5.76
C SER A 517 -17.83 -6.10 -4.57
N ALA A 518 -17.37 -7.03 -3.73
CA ALA A 518 -18.10 -7.45 -2.54
C ALA A 518 -18.34 -6.30 -1.55
N VAL A 519 -17.33 -5.45 -1.31
CA VAL A 519 -17.45 -4.32 -0.37
C VAL A 519 -18.30 -3.19 -0.94
N LEU A 520 -18.19 -2.88 -2.24
CA LEU A 520 -19.08 -1.92 -2.91
C LEU A 520 -20.55 -2.39 -2.82
N SER A 521 -20.80 -3.67 -3.06
CA SER A 521 -22.14 -4.27 -2.92
C SER A 521 -22.65 -4.26 -1.49
N TRP A 522 -21.78 -4.46 -0.50
CA TRP A 522 -22.14 -4.29 0.91
C TRP A 522 -22.56 -2.84 1.18
N LEU A 523 -21.74 -1.86 0.81
CA LEU A 523 -21.98 -0.44 1.11
C LEU A 523 -23.10 0.20 0.28
N PHE A 524 -23.63 -0.47 -0.74
CA PHE A 524 -24.72 0.01 -1.60
C PHE A 524 -26.04 0.16 -0.83
N THR A 525 -26.66 1.34 -0.92
CA THR A 525 -28.01 1.61 -0.38
C THR A 525 -29.01 2.10 -1.43
N GLY A 526 -28.57 2.38 -2.66
CA GLY A 526 -29.45 2.78 -3.76
C GLY A 526 -28.82 3.85 -4.66
N CYS A 527 -29.05 3.78 -5.96
CA CYS A 527 -28.53 4.75 -6.93
C CYS A 527 -29.65 5.54 -7.63
N SER A 528 -29.30 6.55 -8.41
CA SER A 528 -30.21 7.27 -9.32
C SER A 528 -29.43 7.96 -10.45
N GLY A 529 -30.13 8.32 -11.53
CA GLY A 529 -29.53 8.97 -12.70
C GLY A 529 -28.78 8.00 -13.62
N GLY A 530 -27.81 8.53 -14.37
CA GLY A 530 -27.00 7.75 -15.31
C GLY A 530 -26.29 6.58 -14.62
N GLY A 531 -26.23 5.43 -15.28
CA GLY A 531 -25.62 4.20 -14.77
C GLY A 531 -26.52 3.42 -13.83
N CYS A 532 -27.62 4.00 -13.35
CA CYS A 532 -28.51 3.33 -12.42
C CYS A 532 -29.71 2.66 -13.11
N THR A 533 -29.89 1.36 -12.89
CA THR A 533 -31.05 0.60 -13.34
C THR A 533 -31.95 0.26 -12.16
N GLY A 534 -33.20 0.75 -12.21
CA GLY A 534 -34.24 0.42 -11.21
C GLY A 534 -33.92 0.84 -9.77
N GLY A 535 -32.95 1.74 -9.54
CA GLY A 535 -32.51 2.15 -8.20
C GLY A 535 -31.69 1.10 -7.44
N THR A 536 -31.44 -0.07 -8.05
CA THR A 536 -30.93 -1.27 -7.36
C THR A 536 -29.63 -1.81 -7.93
N ASN A 537 -29.23 -1.34 -9.12
CA ASN A 537 -28.01 -1.74 -9.78
C ASN A 537 -27.33 -0.52 -10.42
N PHE A 538 -26.04 -0.34 -10.17
CA PHE A 538 -25.23 0.71 -10.76
C PHE A 538 -24.18 0.11 -11.71
N GLU A 539 -24.01 0.75 -12.86
CA GLU A 539 -23.02 0.40 -13.86
C GLU A 539 -22.20 1.61 -14.32
N ASP A 540 -20.90 1.38 -14.51
CA ASP A 540 -19.95 2.26 -15.19
C ASP A 540 -19.17 1.47 -16.26
N ASN A 541 -18.08 2.05 -16.79
CA ASN A 541 -17.29 1.40 -17.82
C ASN A 541 -16.56 0.12 -17.35
N ASP A 542 -16.34 -0.07 -16.04
CA ASP A 542 -15.54 -1.17 -15.50
C ASP A 542 -16.36 -2.14 -14.63
N SER A 543 -17.47 -1.67 -14.08
CA SER A 543 -18.40 -2.43 -13.23
C SER A 543 -19.73 -2.58 -13.97
N ASN A 544 -19.84 -3.58 -14.82
CA ASN A 544 -21.03 -3.83 -15.65
C ASN A 544 -21.24 -5.33 -15.89
N ALA A 545 -22.38 -5.70 -16.48
CA ALA A 545 -22.74 -7.11 -16.70
C ALA A 545 -21.67 -7.92 -17.47
N SER A 546 -20.90 -7.28 -18.37
CA SER A 546 -19.84 -7.92 -19.14
C SER A 546 -18.48 -8.00 -18.44
N SER A 547 -18.25 -7.23 -17.37
CA SER A 547 -16.97 -7.29 -16.65
C SER A 547 -16.94 -8.44 -15.64
N SER A 548 -15.75 -8.93 -15.29
CA SER A 548 -15.57 -9.96 -14.27
C SER A 548 -16.09 -9.50 -12.90
N SER A 549 -15.88 -8.23 -12.56
CA SER A 549 -16.37 -7.58 -11.34
C SER A 549 -17.90 -7.42 -11.27
N GLY A 550 -18.57 -7.45 -12.42
CA GLY A 550 -20.02 -7.29 -12.51
C GLY A 550 -20.55 -5.89 -12.24
N SER A 551 -21.86 -5.75 -12.33
CA SER A 551 -22.58 -4.55 -11.90
C SER A 551 -22.60 -4.44 -10.37
N ILE A 552 -22.71 -3.22 -9.86
CA ILE A 552 -22.72 -2.96 -8.41
C ILE A 552 -24.18 -2.90 -7.91
N GLY A 553 -24.61 -3.94 -7.24
CA GLY A 553 -25.92 -4.02 -6.57
C GLY A 553 -25.81 -4.32 -5.08
N TYR A 554 -26.90 -4.07 -4.35
CA TYR A 554 -27.02 -4.38 -2.93
C TYR A 554 -26.69 -5.85 -2.62
N SER A 555 -25.93 -6.10 -1.55
CA SER A 555 -25.81 -7.41 -0.90
C SER A 555 -26.33 -7.38 0.54
N SER A 556 -27.12 -8.38 0.92
CA SER A 556 -27.46 -8.65 2.32
C SER A 556 -26.22 -9.12 3.12
N PRO A 557 -26.21 -9.06 4.46
CA PRO A 557 -25.20 -9.73 5.29
C PRO A 557 -24.91 -11.19 4.89
N SER A 558 -25.95 -11.98 4.60
CA SER A 558 -25.80 -13.37 4.14
C SER A 558 -25.08 -13.47 2.79
N GLN A 559 -25.44 -12.63 1.82
CA GLN A 559 -24.78 -12.55 0.51
C GLN A 559 -23.34 -12.04 0.65
N PHE A 560 -23.10 -11.00 1.45
CA PHE A 560 -21.76 -10.47 1.68
C PHE A 560 -20.84 -11.51 2.32
N ASN A 561 -21.34 -12.24 3.33
CA ASN A 561 -20.64 -13.40 3.90
C ASN A 561 -20.31 -14.45 2.83
N ALA A 562 -21.28 -14.82 1.99
CA ALA A 562 -21.07 -15.80 0.93
C ALA A 562 -19.97 -15.36 -0.06
N ARG A 563 -19.97 -14.10 -0.52
CA ARG A 563 -18.90 -13.57 -1.40
C ARG A 563 -17.53 -13.65 -0.77
N LEU A 564 -17.42 -13.22 0.50
CA LEU A 564 -16.13 -13.21 1.20
C LEU A 564 -15.60 -14.63 1.43
N ARG A 565 -16.50 -15.59 1.70
CA ARG A 565 -16.14 -17.00 1.89
C ARG A 565 -15.81 -17.70 0.58
N SER A 566 -16.50 -17.37 -0.51
CA SER A 566 -16.16 -17.80 -1.87
C SER A 566 -14.71 -17.45 -2.22
N ILE A 567 -14.32 -16.19 -2.02
CA ILE A 567 -12.94 -15.73 -2.22
C ILE A 567 -11.94 -16.50 -1.33
N GLN A 568 -12.29 -16.78 -0.07
CA GLN A 568 -11.43 -17.53 0.84
C GLN A 568 -11.30 -19.01 0.43
N GLU A 569 -12.35 -19.58 -0.13
CA GLU A 569 -12.40 -20.97 -0.58
C GLU A 569 -11.58 -21.23 -1.84
N ASP A 570 -11.57 -20.27 -2.77
CA ASP A 570 -10.87 -20.42 -4.04
C ASP A 570 -9.35 -20.38 -3.88
N TYR A 571 -8.84 -19.58 -2.93
CA TYR A 571 -7.42 -19.23 -2.87
C TYR A 571 -6.67 -19.89 -1.72
N PRO A 572 -5.45 -20.43 -1.96
CA PRO A 572 -4.62 -20.97 -0.90
C PRO A 572 -4.42 -19.98 0.26
N PRO A 573 -4.35 -20.43 1.52
CA PRO A 573 -4.34 -19.52 2.67
C PRO A 573 -3.24 -18.46 2.63
N ALA A 574 -2.06 -18.79 2.09
CA ALA A 574 -0.95 -17.85 1.94
C ALA A 574 -1.24 -16.74 0.92
N ALA A 575 -1.86 -17.07 -0.22
CA ALA A 575 -2.27 -16.10 -1.24
C ALA A 575 -3.45 -15.25 -0.77
N PHE A 576 -4.48 -15.88 -0.19
CA PHE A 576 -5.64 -15.18 0.38
C PHE A 576 -5.23 -14.07 1.36
N LYS A 577 -4.24 -14.37 2.24
CA LYS A 577 -3.71 -13.39 3.20
C LYS A 577 -2.82 -12.31 2.60
N ALA A 578 -2.38 -12.45 1.35
CA ALA A 578 -1.53 -11.50 0.64
C ALA A 578 -2.26 -10.68 -0.43
N MET A 579 -3.54 -10.99 -0.69
CA MET A 579 -4.40 -10.29 -1.64
C MET A 579 -4.32 -8.77 -1.50
N LEU A 580 -4.19 -8.06 -2.61
CA LEU A 580 -4.17 -6.60 -2.62
C LEU A 580 -5.61 -6.09 -2.58
N ASN A 581 -6.09 -5.77 -1.38
CA ASN A 581 -7.46 -5.31 -1.12
C ASN A 581 -7.59 -3.82 -1.47
N LEU A 582 -7.87 -3.56 -2.74
CA LEU A 582 -8.02 -2.21 -3.31
C LEU A 582 -9.43 -1.64 -3.17
N GLU A 583 -9.49 -0.32 -2.94
CA GLU A 583 -10.72 0.49 -2.99
C GLU A 583 -11.01 1.04 -4.39
N GLY A 584 -9.94 1.40 -5.08
CA GLY A 584 -9.91 1.84 -6.46
C GLY A 584 -8.48 1.79 -6.95
N SER A 585 -8.29 2.10 -8.22
CA SER A 585 -6.99 2.20 -8.87
C SER A 585 -7.02 3.27 -9.96
N HIS A 586 -5.94 3.32 -10.73
CA HIS A 586 -5.83 4.10 -11.96
C HIS A 586 -6.74 3.64 -13.11
N ASP A 587 -7.45 2.51 -12.98
CA ASP A 587 -8.39 1.96 -13.99
C ASP A 587 -9.81 1.77 -13.42
N THR A 588 -10.12 2.52 -12.37
CA THR A 588 -11.50 2.59 -11.87
C THR A 588 -11.86 4.02 -11.54
N ASN A 589 -13.16 4.32 -11.53
CA ASN A 589 -13.64 5.54 -10.89
C ASN A 589 -13.15 5.64 -9.44
N ARG A 590 -12.79 6.85 -8.99
CA ARG A 590 -12.38 7.12 -7.59
C ARG A 590 -13.45 6.59 -6.64
N VAL A 591 -13.02 5.91 -5.57
CA VAL A 591 -13.96 5.22 -4.66
C VAL A 591 -14.95 6.20 -4.02
N ARG A 592 -14.52 7.42 -3.69
CA ARG A 592 -15.40 8.47 -3.15
C ARG A 592 -16.56 8.81 -4.11
N PHE A 593 -16.27 8.96 -5.40
CA PHE A 593 -17.30 9.19 -6.41
C PHE A 593 -18.29 8.02 -6.48
N LEU A 594 -17.79 6.77 -6.50
CA LEU A 594 -18.65 5.59 -6.53
C LEU A 594 -19.53 5.50 -5.30
N LEU A 595 -18.97 5.66 -4.10
CA LEU A 595 -19.72 5.66 -2.84
C LEU A 595 -20.80 6.74 -2.82
N LYS A 596 -20.56 7.90 -3.43
CA LYS A 596 -21.59 8.94 -3.62
C LYS A 596 -22.70 8.45 -4.55
N LYS A 597 -22.35 7.88 -5.71
CA LYS A 597 -23.29 7.44 -6.75
C LYS A 597 -24.16 6.25 -6.34
N ILE A 598 -23.56 5.22 -5.76
CA ILE A 598 -24.25 3.97 -5.41
C ILE A 598 -25.14 4.10 -4.15
N ASN A 599 -25.15 5.29 -3.55
CA ASN A 599 -25.93 5.59 -2.35
C ASN A 599 -26.83 6.83 -2.45
N ASN A 600 -26.80 7.56 -3.58
CA ASN A 600 -27.45 8.87 -3.73
C ASN A 600 -27.03 9.89 -2.65
N ASP A 601 -25.75 9.82 -2.27
CA ASP A 601 -25.23 10.53 -1.13
C ASP A 601 -24.69 11.93 -1.47
N ASN A 602 -24.45 12.71 -0.42
CA ASN A 602 -23.60 13.90 -0.48
C ASN A 602 -22.15 13.54 -0.12
N ASP A 603 -21.24 14.52 -0.22
CA ASP A 603 -19.82 14.28 0.00
C ASP A 603 -19.48 13.86 1.43
N ALA A 604 -20.17 14.40 2.44
CA ALA A 604 -19.93 14.01 3.83
C ALA A 604 -20.33 12.55 4.11
N ALA A 605 -21.45 12.10 3.55
CA ALA A 605 -21.90 10.71 3.65
C ALA A 605 -20.98 9.76 2.85
N ALA A 606 -20.51 10.16 1.66
CA ALA A 606 -19.54 9.38 0.90
C ALA A 606 -18.20 9.23 1.65
N VAL A 607 -17.72 10.30 2.30
CA VAL A 607 -16.52 10.25 3.15
C VAL A 607 -16.73 9.34 4.36
N GLN A 608 -17.92 9.37 4.97
CA GLN A 608 -18.27 8.46 6.06
C GLN A 608 -18.20 6.99 5.60
N ARG A 609 -18.73 6.66 4.42
CA ARG A 609 -18.66 5.30 3.86
C ARG A 609 -17.24 4.88 3.48
N LEU A 610 -16.38 5.83 3.08
CA LEU A 610 -14.96 5.55 2.87
C LEU A 610 -14.27 5.17 4.20
N LYS A 611 -14.67 5.77 5.32
CA LYS A 611 -14.22 5.32 6.65
C LYS A 611 -14.73 3.90 6.98
N GLU A 612 -15.98 3.58 6.64
CA GLU A 612 -16.51 2.20 6.77
C GLU A 612 -15.72 1.20 5.90
N TRP A 613 -15.35 1.60 4.68
CA TRP A 613 -14.47 0.82 3.81
C TRP A 613 -13.14 0.50 4.49
N TRP A 614 -12.44 1.51 5.02
CA TRP A 614 -11.15 1.28 5.69
C TRP A 614 -11.29 0.53 7.00
N LEU A 615 -12.38 0.72 7.76
CA LEU A 615 -12.66 -0.09 8.94
C LEU A 615 -12.65 -1.58 8.57
N PHE A 616 -13.32 -1.95 7.48
CA PHE A 616 -13.31 -3.33 7.00
C PHE A 616 -11.96 -3.74 6.41
N ALA A 617 -11.43 -3.00 5.43
CA ALA A 617 -10.22 -3.38 4.70
C ALA A 617 -8.98 -3.54 5.60
N PHE A 618 -8.79 -2.68 6.60
CA PHE A 618 -7.66 -2.78 7.53
C PHE A 618 -7.81 -3.87 8.58
N THR A 619 -9.04 -4.35 8.83
CA THR A 619 -9.32 -5.42 9.78
C THR A 619 -9.58 -6.78 9.12
N TYR A 620 -9.67 -6.82 7.80
CA TYR A 620 -9.80 -8.06 7.01
C TYR A 620 -8.44 -8.64 6.59
N ALA A 621 -8.43 -9.90 6.14
CA ALA A 621 -7.23 -10.56 5.62
C ALA A 621 -6.88 -10.06 4.21
N GLY A 622 -5.59 -10.06 3.87
CA GLY A 622 -5.07 -9.36 2.69
C GLY A 622 -4.47 -8.01 3.07
N ALA A 623 -3.73 -7.41 2.15
CA ALA A 623 -3.07 -6.12 2.30
C ALA A 623 -4.01 -5.00 1.84
N PRO A 624 -4.51 -4.12 2.74
CA PRO A 624 -5.27 -2.95 2.32
C PRO A 624 -4.42 -2.04 1.44
N MET A 625 -5.01 -1.53 0.36
CA MET A 625 -4.37 -0.58 -0.55
C MET A 625 -5.06 0.77 -0.53
N LEU A 626 -4.27 1.83 -0.41
CA LEU A 626 -4.68 3.21 -0.65
C LEU A 626 -4.24 3.62 -2.06
N TYR A 627 -5.15 4.19 -2.85
CA TYR A 627 -4.80 4.82 -4.12
C TYR A 627 -4.52 6.30 -3.90
N TYR A 628 -3.37 6.81 -4.41
CA TYR A 628 -2.84 8.12 -3.98
C TYR A 628 -3.91 9.22 -3.96
N GLY A 629 -4.07 9.87 -2.80
CA GLY A 629 -5.01 10.96 -2.59
C GLY A 629 -6.36 10.54 -2.01
N ASP A 630 -6.75 9.26 -2.06
CA ASP A 630 -8.01 8.81 -1.43
C ASP A 630 -7.97 9.05 0.09
N GLU A 631 -6.78 8.98 0.72
CA GLU A 631 -6.57 9.26 2.15
C GLU A 631 -6.85 10.72 2.56
N ILE A 632 -6.82 11.65 1.60
CA ILE A 632 -7.22 13.06 1.79
C ILE A 632 -8.56 13.40 1.11
N GLY A 633 -9.24 12.39 0.57
CA GLY A 633 -10.53 12.54 -0.11
C GLY A 633 -10.40 13.21 -1.48
N LEU A 634 -9.27 13.03 -2.16
CA LEU A 634 -9.07 13.44 -3.55
C LEU A 634 -10.16 12.81 -4.42
N ASN A 635 -10.87 13.63 -5.16
CA ASN A 635 -11.93 13.13 -6.03
C ASN A 635 -12.00 13.98 -7.30
N HIS A 636 -12.23 13.29 -8.40
CA HIS A 636 -12.80 13.87 -9.59
C HIS A 636 -13.99 13.00 -9.96
N ASP A 637 -15.16 13.61 -10.12
CA ASP A 637 -16.32 12.86 -10.55
C ASP A 637 -16.06 12.28 -11.95
N GLY A 638 -16.43 11.01 -12.15
CA GLY A 638 -16.42 10.42 -13.49
C GLY A 638 -17.29 11.25 -14.44
N VAL A 639 -17.01 11.20 -15.74
CA VAL A 639 -17.77 11.96 -16.75
C VAL A 639 -18.80 11.05 -17.41
N TRP A 640 -20.04 11.51 -17.49
CA TRP A 640 -21.10 10.79 -18.21
C TRP A 640 -20.92 10.99 -19.73
N SER A 641 -20.48 9.94 -20.43
CA SER A 641 -20.30 9.94 -21.89
C SER A 641 -20.73 8.61 -22.48
N SER A 642 -21.24 8.62 -23.71
CA SER A 642 -21.65 7.40 -24.43
C SER A 642 -22.54 6.45 -23.61
N ASN A 643 -23.44 7.03 -22.80
CA ASN A 643 -24.37 6.32 -21.91
C ASN A 643 -23.70 5.47 -20.80
N LYS A 644 -22.49 5.85 -20.36
CA LYS A 644 -21.77 5.27 -19.22
C LYS A 644 -21.00 6.34 -18.47
N TRP A 645 -20.68 6.07 -17.20
CA TRP A 645 -19.69 6.88 -16.48
C TRP A 645 -18.30 6.43 -16.91
N GLU A 646 -17.44 7.41 -17.17
CA GLU A 646 -16.05 7.23 -17.61
C GLU A 646 -15.11 7.67 -16.48
N ASP A 647 -14.09 6.88 -16.22
CA ASP A 647 -13.13 7.06 -15.15
C ASP A 647 -11.80 7.70 -15.61
N ASP A 648 -11.13 7.15 -16.63
CA ASP A 648 -9.85 7.61 -17.18
C ASP A 648 -10.09 8.78 -18.17
N PRO A 649 -9.38 9.92 -18.04
CA PRO A 649 -8.25 10.22 -17.13
C PRO A 649 -8.56 10.94 -15.83
N TYR A 650 -9.84 11.02 -15.44
CA TYR A 650 -10.31 11.75 -14.27
C TYR A 650 -9.87 11.11 -12.95
N ASN A 651 -9.72 9.79 -12.90
CA ASN A 651 -9.18 9.07 -11.75
C ASN A 651 -7.67 9.33 -11.52
N ARG A 652 -6.98 10.00 -12.44
CA ARG A 652 -5.52 10.28 -12.40
C ARG A 652 -5.20 11.77 -12.16
N ILE A 653 -6.00 12.52 -11.40
CA ILE A 653 -5.70 13.95 -11.15
C ILE A 653 -4.47 14.16 -10.26
N PRO A 654 -3.71 15.27 -10.42
CA PRO A 654 -2.51 15.55 -9.63
C PRO A 654 -2.81 15.64 -8.13
N PHE A 655 -1.91 15.12 -7.31
CA PHE A 655 -2.02 15.15 -5.86
C PHE A 655 -1.89 16.59 -5.33
N PRO A 656 -2.85 17.09 -4.53
CA PRO A 656 -2.88 18.50 -4.13
C PRO A 656 -1.98 18.79 -2.93
N TRP A 657 -0.65 18.72 -3.13
CA TRP A 657 0.29 19.06 -2.07
C TRP A 657 0.12 20.53 -1.64
N PRO A 658 0.16 20.85 -0.33
CA PRO A 658 -0.04 22.22 0.15
C PRO A 658 1.00 23.23 -0.36
N ASP A 659 2.18 22.77 -0.74
CA ASP A 659 3.29 23.56 -1.27
C ASP A 659 3.33 23.62 -2.81
N ALA A 660 2.39 22.97 -3.51
CA ALA A 660 2.28 23.02 -4.97
C ALA A 660 1.47 24.24 -5.45
N SER A 661 1.83 24.79 -6.62
CA SER A 661 1.13 25.95 -7.20
C SER A 661 -0.23 25.58 -7.81
N GLY A 662 -1.11 26.57 -7.97
CA GLY A 662 -2.47 26.42 -8.51
C GLY A 662 -3.59 26.56 -7.49
N SER A 663 -4.82 26.54 -7.99
CA SER A 663 -6.01 26.65 -7.15
C SER A 663 -6.28 25.35 -6.40
N THR A 664 -6.37 25.43 -5.08
CA THR A 664 -6.88 24.38 -4.20
C THR A 664 -8.39 24.16 -4.32
N TYR A 665 -9.10 24.85 -5.22
CA TYR A 665 -10.57 25.01 -5.18
C TYR A 665 -11.34 24.80 -6.49
N GLY A 666 -10.81 24.14 -7.52
CA GLY A 666 -11.54 24.07 -8.80
C GLY A 666 -11.31 22.84 -9.64
N TYR A 667 -11.95 21.72 -9.29
CA TYR A 667 -12.28 20.66 -10.24
C TYR A 667 -13.78 20.40 -10.14
N GLY A 668 -14.58 20.94 -11.06
CA GLY A 668 -16.03 20.72 -11.10
C GLY A 668 -16.80 21.39 -9.95
N SER A 669 -18.13 21.35 -10.00
CA SER A 669 -19.05 22.23 -9.24
C SER A 669 -18.97 22.12 -7.71
N GLY A 670 -18.05 22.86 -7.09
CA GLY A 670 -18.06 23.21 -5.66
C GLY A 670 -17.00 22.52 -4.80
N ASN A 671 -16.07 23.29 -4.24
CA ASN A 671 -15.28 23.00 -3.02
C ASN A 671 -14.77 21.55 -2.79
N ASP A 672 -14.25 20.84 -3.80
CA ASP A 672 -14.07 19.38 -3.71
C ASP A 672 -12.64 18.81 -3.67
N LEU A 673 -11.62 19.63 -3.38
CA LEU A 673 -10.26 19.11 -3.12
C LEU A 673 -9.92 19.19 -1.63
N GLY A 674 -9.54 18.04 -1.04
CA GLY A 674 -8.53 17.86 0.03
C GLY A 674 -8.66 18.61 1.36
N ASN A 675 -9.54 19.61 1.46
CA ASN A 675 -9.68 20.54 2.57
C ASN A 675 -11.09 21.16 2.59
N ASN A 676 -12.09 20.41 2.13
CA ASN A 676 -13.48 20.66 2.48
C ASN A 676 -13.70 20.22 3.93
N ALA A 677 -14.55 20.92 4.69
CA ALA A 677 -15.00 20.48 6.00
C ALA A 677 -15.51 19.02 5.99
N ALA A 678 -16.05 18.54 4.86
CA ALA A 678 -16.45 17.15 4.67
C ALA A 678 -15.29 16.13 4.80
N ASN A 679 -14.07 16.50 4.43
CA ASN A 679 -12.88 15.63 4.49
C ASN A 679 -12.17 15.69 5.85
N ALA A 680 -12.67 16.51 6.79
CA ALA A 680 -12.05 16.69 8.09
C ALA A 680 -11.87 15.35 8.83
N GLY A 681 -10.64 15.09 9.27
CA GLY A 681 -10.28 13.87 10.00
C GLY A 681 -10.24 12.59 9.15
N LEU A 682 -10.39 12.65 7.82
CA LEU A 682 -10.28 11.46 6.96
C LEU A 682 -8.86 10.88 6.99
N LEU A 683 -7.85 11.73 6.80
CA LEU A 683 -6.44 11.35 6.90
C LEU A 683 -6.11 10.77 8.28
N ASP A 684 -6.59 11.41 9.35
CA ASP A 684 -6.39 10.92 10.73
C ASP A 684 -7.04 9.55 10.93
N PHE A 685 -8.19 9.31 10.31
CA PHE A 685 -8.85 8.01 10.36
C PHE A 685 -8.07 6.93 9.59
N ALA A 686 -7.53 7.23 8.40
CA ALA A 686 -6.66 6.31 7.67
C ALA A 686 -5.43 5.92 8.52
N ARG A 687 -4.79 6.90 9.17
CA ARG A 687 -3.66 6.69 10.09
C ARG A 687 -4.06 5.86 11.31
N LYS A 688 -5.24 6.13 11.88
CA LYS A 688 -5.79 5.35 12.99
C LYS A 688 -5.95 3.89 12.56
N MET A 689 -6.57 3.62 11.42
CA MET A 689 -6.79 2.24 10.94
C MET A 689 -5.47 1.51 10.66
N ALA A 690 -4.49 2.17 10.05
CA ALA A 690 -3.15 1.61 9.87
C ALA A 690 -2.47 1.31 11.22
N SER A 691 -2.55 2.24 12.18
CA SER A 691 -2.02 2.05 13.53
C SER A 691 -2.68 0.88 14.28
N LEU A 692 -4.00 0.72 14.15
CA LEU A 692 -4.70 -0.43 14.74
C LEU A 692 -4.23 -1.75 14.13
N ARG A 693 -4.05 -1.81 12.81
CA ARG A 693 -3.52 -2.99 12.13
C ARG A 693 -2.10 -3.31 12.60
N TRP A 694 -1.23 -2.31 12.72
CA TRP A 694 0.16 -2.51 13.14
C TRP A 694 0.31 -2.89 14.62
N SER A 695 -0.59 -2.42 15.48
CA SER A 695 -0.56 -2.71 16.93
C SER A 695 -1.28 -4.00 17.36
N TYR A 696 -1.79 -4.78 16.40
CA TYR A 696 -2.52 -6.02 16.70
C TYR A 696 -2.31 -7.08 15.61
N ARG A 697 -1.44 -8.04 15.90
CA ARG A 697 -1.00 -9.08 14.95
C ARG A 697 -2.13 -9.85 14.27
N ALA A 698 -3.23 -10.16 14.96
CA ALA A 698 -4.37 -10.87 14.38
C ALA A 698 -5.00 -10.11 13.21
N LEU A 699 -4.95 -8.77 13.21
CA LEU A 699 -5.46 -7.96 12.09
C LEU A 699 -4.55 -8.04 10.85
N GLN A 700 -3.27 -8.39 11.02
CA GLN A 700 -2.29 -8.48 9.93
C GLN A 700 -2.43 -9.83 9.19
N ASP A 701 -2.04 -10.93 9.82
CA ASP A 701 -1.96 -12.26 9.20
C ASP A 701 -2.77 -13.37 9.91
N GLY A 702 -3.65 -12.97 10.85
CA GLY A 702 -4.59 -13.89 11.52
C GLY A 702 -5.63 -14.46 10.55
N ASP A 703 -6.11 -15.66 10.86
CA ASP A 703 -7.19 -16.31 10.12
C ASP A 703 -8.48 -15.53 10.26
N VAL A 704 -9.30 -15.51 9.21
CA VAL A 704 -10.65 -14.93 9.24
C VAL A 704 -11.64 -16.03 9.62
N GLN A 705 -12.49 -15.74 10.60
CA GLN A 705 -13.65 -16.55 10.94
C GLN A 705 -14.89 -15.74 10.57
N HIS A 706 -15.46 -16.02 9.40
CA HIS A 706 -16.63 -15.30 8.87
C HIS A 706 -17.92 -15.67 9.60
N GLY A 707 -18.90 -14.78 9.53
CA GLY A 707 -20.28 -15.12 9.86
C GLY A 707 -20.57 -15.39 11.34
N LEU A 708 -19.80 -14.83 12.27
CA LEU A 708 -20.15 -14.86 13.70
C LEU A 708 -21.49 -14.15 13.95
N ILE A 709 -21.82 -13.17 13.11
CA ILE A 709 -23.12 -12.51 13.06
C ILE A 709 -23.53 -12.38 11.60
N ILE A 710 -24.70 -12.91 11.25
CA ILE A 710 -25.34 -12.71 9.95
C ILE A 710 -26.80 -12.40 10.25
N ASP A 711 -27.15 -11.11 10.24
CA ASP A 711 -28.52 -10.66 10.49
C ASP A 711 -29.00 -9.76 9.35
N ASP A 712 -29.67 -10.36 8.38
CA ASP A 712 -30.21 -9.67 7.21
C ASP A 712 -31.29 -8.64 7.57
N GLY A 713 -32.05 -8.88 8.63
CA GLY A 713 -33.13 -8.00 9.08
C GLY A 713 -32.59 -6.69 9.66
N SER A 714 -31.56 -6.77 10.48
CA SER A 714 -30.86 -5.62 11.07
C SER A 714 -29.65 -5.14 10.27
N ARG A 715 -29.36 -5.76 9.12
CA ARG A 715 -28.22 -5.42 8.25
C ARG A 715 -26.89 -5.41 9.00
N LEU A 716 -26.73 -6.39 9.90
CA LEU A 716 -25.57 -6.52 10.79
C LEU A 716 -24.74 -7.73 10.37
N TYR A 717 -23.44 -7.51 10.17
CA TYR A 717 -22.48 -8.56 9.84
C TYR A 717 -21.33 -8.55 10.84
N GLY A 718 -20.85 -9.71 11.27
CA GLY A 718 -19.74 -9.82 12.20
C GLY A 718 -18.83 -11.00 11.91
N PHE A 719 -17.53 -10.80 12.12
CA PHE A 719 -16.49 -11.79 11.91
C PHE A 719 -15.39 -11.63 12.96
N ALA A 720 -14.48 -12.60 13.03
CA ALA A 720 -13.30 -12.51 13.88
C ALA A 720 -12.01 -12.65 13.07
N ARG A 721 -10.93 -12.09 13.60
CA ARG A 721 -9.56 -12.36 13.18
C ARG A 721 -8.81 -13.03 14.32
N THR A 722 -8.13 -14.14 14.08
CA THR A 722 -7.43 -14.83 15.16
C THR A 722 -6.14 -15.49 14.73
N THR A 723 -5.12 -15.43 15.58
CA THR A 723 -3.90 -16.26 15.50
C THR A 723 -4.00 -17.49 16.40
N GLY A 724 -5.15 -17.72 17.04
CA GLY A 724 -5.35 -18.66 18.16
C GLY A 724 -4.85 -18.12 19.50
N SER A 725 -3.78 -17.30 19.50
CA SER A 725 -3.22 -16.64 20.69
C SER A 725 -3.73 -15.22 20.91
N GLN A 726 -4.22 -14.56 19.86
CA GLN A 726 -4.76 -13.21 19.88
C GLN A 726 -6.01 -13.19 18.98
N THR A 727 -7.11 -12.62 19.46
CA THR A 727 -8.40 -12.57 18.72
C THR A 727 -8.95 -11.15 18.68
N ALA A 728 -9.35 -10.68 17.50
CA ALA A 728 -10.12 -9.45 17.31
C ALA A 728 -11.55 -9.80 16.84
N LEU A 729 -12.56 -9.09 17.36
CA LEU A 729 -13.95 -9.23 16.93
C LEU A 729 -14.39 -7.95 16.20
N ILE A 730 -14.99 -8.09 15.02
CA ILE A 730 -15.42 -6.98 14.19
C ILE A 730 -16.92 -7.14 13.93
N ALA A 731 -17.68 -6.06 14.09
CA ALA A 731 -19.07 -5.98 13.64
C ALA A 731 -19.29 -4.72 12.80
N LEU A 732 -20.05 -4.87 11.73
CA LEU A 732 -20.40 -3.85 10.74
C LEU A 732 -21.92 -3.70 10.73
N ASN A 733 -22.39 -2.48 10.93
CA ASN A 733 -23.80 -2.10 10.89
C ASN A 733 -24.04 -1.12 9.73
N ARG A 734 -24.75 -1.57 8.71
CA ARG A 734 -25.13 -0.75 7.56
C ARG A 734 -26.58 -0.25 7.65
N ASP A 735 -27.27 -0.47 8.76
CA ASP A 735 -28.59 0.11 8.95
C ASP A 735 -28.50 1.58 9.39
N GLY A 736 -29.57 2.32 9.13
CA GLY A 736 -29.74 3.70 9.62
C GLY A 736 -30.06 3.78 11.11
N ALA A 737 -30.15 2.65 11.80
CA ALA A 737 -30.39 2.53 13.23
C ALA A 737 -29.20 1.86 13.93
N GLN A 738 -28.98 2.18 15.21
CA GLN A 738 -28.04 1.45 16.05
C GLN A 738 -28.58 0.04 16.35
N HIS A 739 -27.72 -0.96 16.26
CA HIS A 739 -28.03 -2.35 16.59
C HIS A 739 -27.11 -2.89 17.68
N THR A 740 -27.37 -4.10 18.18
CA THR A 740 -26.50 -4.79 19.14
C THR A 740 -25.88 -6.02 18.50
N ALA A 741 -24.56 -6.06 18.42
CA ALA A 741 -23.80 -7.23 17.99
C ALA A 741 -23.59 -8.18 19.17
N ASN A 742 -24.06 -9.42 19.01
CA ASN A 742 -23.94 -10.48 20.02
C ASN A 742 -22.96 -11.53 19.53
N PHE A 743 -21.73 -11.49 20.04
CA PHE A 743 -20.74 -12.53 19.78
C PHE A 743 -20.86 -13.62 20.84
N THR A 744 -20.88 -14.89 20.42
CA THR A 744 -21.06 -16.04 21.31
C THR A 744 -20.06 -17.16 20.97
N GLY A 745 -19.91 -18.15 21.84
CA GLY A 745 -18.96 -19.27 21.65
C GLY A 745 -17.48 -18.86 21.77
N LEU A 746 -17.20 -17.69 22.34
CA LEU A 746 -15.87 -17.07 22.34
C LEU A 746 -14.84 -17.79 23.22
N ASN A 747 -15.28 -18.61 24.16
CA ASN A 747 -14.40 -19.39 25.04
C ASN A 747 -13.86 -20.68 24.39
N ALA A 748 -14.40 -21.07 23.23
CA ALA A 748 -13.94 -22.22 22.48
C ALA A 748 -12.87 -21.82 21.44
N ALA A 749 -12.12 -22.82 20.98
CA ALA A 749 -11.27 -22.66 19.80
C ALA A 749 -12.15 -22.28 18.58
N PRO A 750 -11.64 -21.44 17.66
CA PRO A 750 -10.28 -20.88 17.63
C PRO A 750 -10.09 -19.57 18.43
N TYR A 751 -11.16 -19.01 19.02
CA TYR A 751 -11.13 -17.67 19.63
C TYR A 751 -10.41 -17.62 20.98
N ASN A 752 -10.59 -18.66 21.81
CA ASN A 752 -9.92 -18.86 23.10
C ASN A 752 -10.03 -17.67 24.09
N LEU A 753 -11.14 -16.93 24.06
CA LEU A 753 -11.39 -15.80 24.95
C LEU A 753 -12.01 -16.27 26.28
N ALA A 754 -11.24 -16.19 27.36
CA ALA A 754 -11.70 -16.58 28.69
C ALA A 754 -12.76 -15.61 29.23
N ASN A 755 -13.62 -16.11 30.11
CA ASN A 755 -14.51 -15.24 30.88
C ASN A 755 -13.66 -14.27 31.74
N GLY A 756 -14.02 -12.99 31.72
CA GLY A 756 -13.24 -11.92 32.35
C GLY A 756 -12.23 -11.24 31.42
N THR A 757 -11.97 -11.75 30.22
CA THR A 757 -11.17 -11.04 29.21
C THR A 757 -11.83 -9.68 28.91
N VAL A 758 -11.05 -8.61 29.02
CA VAL A 758 -11.50 -7.25 28.70
C VAL A 758 -11.17 -6.95 27.24
N LEU A 759 -12.20 -6.60 26.49
CA LEU A 759 -12.14 -6.19 25.11
C LEU A 759 -12.23 -4.67 25.03
N TYR A 760 -11.31 -4.05 24.32
CA TYR A 760 -11.28 -2.62 24.04
C TYR A 760 -11.82 -2.36 22.63
N ASP A 761 -12.83 -1.52 22.53
CA ASP A 761 -13.32 -1.00 21.25
C ASP A 761 -12.36 0.07 20.75
N ALA A 762 -11.55 -0.31 19.76
CA ALA A 762 -10.54 0.55 19.17
C ALA A 762 -11.12 1.72 18.36
N ILE A 763 -12.41 1.68 18.02
CA ILE A 763 -13.08 2.75 17.27
C ILE A 763 -13.64 3.79 18.25
N GLU A 764 -14.47 3.38 19.20
CA GLU A 764 -15.20 4.28 20.11
C GLU A 764 -14.52 4.48 21.49
N GLY A 765 -13.51 3.66 21.83
CA GLY A 765 -12.76 3.77 23.08
C GLY A 765 -13.45 3.14 24.31
N ASN A 766 -14.54 2.42 24.12
CA ASN A 766 -15.26 1.71 25.18
C ASN A 766 -14.57 0.39 25.57
N THR A 767 -14.92 -0.17 26.73
CA THR A 767 -14.47 -1.52 27.12
C THR A 767 -15.66 -2.42 27.43
N TYR A 768 -15.51 -3.69 27.10
CA TYR A 768 -16.51 -4.74 27.31
C TYR A 768 -15.83 -5.97 27.90
N THR A 769 -16.55 -6.81 28.62
CA THR A 769 -15.97 -8.00 29.26
C THR A 769 -16.66 -9.25 28.75
N VAL A 770 -15.87 -10.25 28.35
CA VAL A 770 -16.40 -11.56 27.95
C VAL A 770 -17.01 -12.24 29.18
N SER A 771 -18.27 -12.64 29.08
CA SER A 771 -19.00 -13.35 30.13
C SER A 771 -19.78 -14.50 29.53
N SER A 772 -19.68 -15.68 30.16
CA SER A 772 -20.29 -16.92 29.67
C SER A 772 -19.97 -17.23 28.20
N GLY A 773 -18.73 -16.96 27.77
CA GLY A 773 -18.30 -17.16 26.38
C GLY A 773 -18.95 -16.20 25.37
N ALA A 774 -19.48 -15.06 25.81
CA ALA A 774 -20.17 -14.11 24.95
C ALA A 774 -19.84 -12.65 25.31
N VAL A 775 -20.07 -11.75 24.36
CA VAL A 775 -20.06 -10.30 24.57
C VAL A 775 -21.11 -9.64 23.67
N SER A 776 -21.82 -8.67 24.21
CA SER A 776 -22.82 -7.88 23.49
C SER A 776 -22.38 -6.43 23.43
N VAL A 777 -22.33 -5.85 22.23
CA VAL A 777 -21.84 -4.48 22.01
C VAL A 777 -22.81 -3.68 21.13
N PRO A 778 -23.11 -2.41 21.47
CA PRO A 778 -23.84 -1.53 20.57
C PRO A 778 -22.97 -1.17 19.37
N VAL A 779 -23.55 -1.20 18.16
CA VAL A 779 -22.92 -0.78 16.91
C VAL A 779 -23.75 0.35 16.31
N ASN A 780 -23.17 1.55 16.25
CA ASN A 780 -23.82 2.74 15.72
C ASN A 780 -24.33 2.53 14.29
N SER A 781 -25.33 3.33 13.89
CA SER A 781 -25.86 3.31 12.51
C SER A 781 -24.77 3.65 11.50
N THR A 782 -24.75 2.97 10.35
CA THR A 782 -23.77 3.19 9.26
C THR A 782 -22.33 3.26 9.79
N TRP A 783 -21.93 2.23 10.54
CA TRP A 783 -20.66 2.20 11.25
C TRP A 783 -20.21 0.77 11.62
N GLY A 784 -19.14 0.67 12.40
CA GLY A 784 -18.62 -0.60 12.89
C GLY A 784 -17.85 -0.47 14.20
N VAL A 785 -17.55 -1.61 14.81
CA VAL A 785 -16.74 -1.73 16.02
C VAL A 785 -15.59 -2.70 15.80
N VAL A 786 -14.47 -2.46 16.46
CA VAL A 786 -13.28 -3.32 16.41
C VAL A 786 -12.85 -3.61 17.84
N LEU A 787 -13.17 -4.79 18.34
CA LEU A 787 -12.88 -5.23 19.69
C LEU A 787 -11.56 -5.98 19.73
N LEU A 788 -10.61 -5.46 20.50
CA LEU A 788 -9.27 -6.04 20.69
C LEU A 788 -9.09 -6.47 22.14
N GLU A 789 -8.36 -7.56 22.40
CA GLU A 789 -8.00 -7.96 23.76
C GLU A 789 -7.10 -6.89 24.40
N GLN A 790 -7.62 -6.22 25.44
CA GLN A 790 -7.04 -4.98 25.96
C GLN A 790 -5.58 -5.14 26.41
N ASP A 791 -5.22 -6.30 26.95
CA ASP A 791 -3.87 -6.61 27.46
C ASP A 791 -2.89 -7.10 26.38
N LYS A 792 -3.38 -7.38 25.16
CA LYS A 792 -2.58 -7.88 24.04
C LYS A 792 -2.39 -6.85 22.92
N ILE A 793 -2.79 -5.60 23.12
CA ILE A 793 -2.52 -4.52 22.17
C ILE A 793 -1.08 -4.07 22.36
N ASP A 794 -0.32 -4.05 21.27
CA ASP A 794 1.08 -3.63 21.30
C ASP A 794 1.21 -2.16 21.73
N THR A 795 2.33 -1.88 22.38
CA THR A 795 2.64 -0.53 22.88
C THR A 795 3.75 0.08 22.02
N PRO A 796 3.63 1.35 21.59
CA PRO A 796 4.68 2.02 20.85
C PRO A 796 5.97 2.10 21.67
N ALA A 797 7.13 2.06 21.00
CA ALA A 797 8.40 2.28 21.69
C ALA A 797 8.44 3.66 22.36
N PRO A 798 9.13 3.82 23.50
CA PRO A 798 9.29 5.14 24.12
C PRO A 798 10.08 6.07 23.18
N VAL A 799 9.75 7.36 23.20
CA VAL A 799 10.55 8.37 22.51
C VAL A 799 11.94 8.40 23.15
N THR A 800 12.97 8.30 22.31
CA THR A 800 14.37 8.41 22.74
C THR A 800 14.97 9.74 22.26
N ASN A 801 16.04 10.18 22.93
CA ASN A 801 16.83 11.35 22.50
C ASN A 801 16.06 12.67 22.36
N ILE A 802 15.13 12.96 23.27
CA ILE A 802 14.44 14.26 23.30
C ILE A 802 15.50 15.37 23.46
N GLY A 803 15.54 16.28 22.50
CA GLY A 803 16.35 17.50 22.54
C GLY A 803 15.54 18.67 23.07
N ALA A 804 16.21 19.62 23.72
CA ALA A 804 15.61 20.88 24.11
C ALA A 804 16.56 22.06 23.84
N THR A 805 16.02 23.16 23.32
CA THR A 805 16.74 24.42 23.16
C THR A 805 16.00 25.53 23.90
N VAL A 806 16.72 26.29 24.73
CA VAL A 806 16.17 27.44 25.46
C VAL A 806 16.47 28.71 24.69
N SER A 807 15.45 29.52 24.39
CA SER A 807 15.58 30.86 23.80
C SER A 807 14.70 31.83 24.57
N GLY A 808 15.32 32.71 25.36
CA GLY A 808 14.61 33.57 26.30
C GLY A 808 13.83 32.76 27.35
N SER A 809 12.51 32.94 27.42
CA SER A 809 11.61 32.16 28.28
C SER A 809 11.12 30.85 27.65
N ASN A 810 11.40 30.62 26.37
CA ASN A 810 10.82 29.50 25.63
C ASN A 810 11.76 28.28 25.64
N VAL A 811 11.17 27.11 25.83
CA VAL A 811 11.82 25.81 25.67
C VAL A 811 11.24 25.14 24.44
N VAL A 812 12.07 24.91 23.42
CA VAL A 812 11.68 24.16 22.22
C VAL A 812 12.16 22.73 22.36
N LEU A 813 11.24 21.80 22.58
CA LEU A 813 11.47 20.36 22.58
C LEU A 813 11.47 19.82 21.16
N ARG A 814 12.34 18.85 20.88
CA ARG A 814 12.42 18.14 19.59
C ARG A 814 12.64 16.65 19.78
N TRP A 815 12.01 15.83 18.95
CA TRP A 815 12.20 14.38 18.94
C TRP A 815 11.87 13.78 17.57
N ALA A 816 12.36 12.58 17.29
CA ALA A 816 12.01 11.82 16.08
C ALA A 816 10.66 11.10 16.26
N PRO A 817 9.85 10.96 15.19
CA PRO A 817 8.70 10.09 15.20
C PRO A 817 9.06 8.64 15.58
N VAL A 818 8.23 8.02 16.40
CA VAL A 818 8.29 6.60 16.71
C VAL A 818 7.60 5.83 15.58
N VAL A 819 8.37 4.99 14.91
CA VAL A 819 7.92 4.13 13.81
C VAL A 819 8.03 2.64 14.14
N LYS A 820 8.35 2.33 15.41
CA LYS A 820 8.47 0.97 15.91
C LYS A 820 7.78 0.77 17.27
N ASP A 821 7.31 -0.45 17.51
CA ASP A 821 6.77 -0.86 18.79
C ASP A 821 7.89 -1.29 19.76
N THR A 822 7.51 -1.70 20.96
CA THR A 822 8.45 -2.21 21.97
C THR A 822 9.14 -3.53 21.60
N ASN A 823 8.62 -4.28 20.61
CA ASN A 823 9.22 -5.49 20.07
C ASN A 823 10.08 -5.22 18.82
N ALA A 824 10.27 -3.95 18.45
CA ALA A 824 10.98 -3.47 17.27
C ALA A 824 10.29 -3.78 15.92
N ASP A 825 9.02 -4.16 15.94
CA ASP A 825 8.14 -4.27 14.78
C ASP A 825 7.62 -2.87 14.36
N ARG A 826 6.97 -2.78 13.19
CA ARG A 826 6.46 -1.50 12.66
C ARG A 826 5.32 -0.98 13.52
N GLU A 827 5.28 0.33 13.75
CA GLU A 827 4.25 1.01 14.53
C GLU A 827 3.89 2.35 13.90
N VAL A 828 2.66 2.81 14.14
CA VAL A 828 2.19 4.13 13.69
C VAL A 828 1.68 4.90 14.90
N VAL A 829 2.43 5.91 15.30
CA VAL A 829 2.02 6.78 16.40
C VAL A 829 1.17 7.93 15.86
N THR A 830 -0.05 8.06 16.37
CA THR A 830 -1.02 9.06 15.92
C THR A 830 -0.91 10.38 16.69
N ALA A 831 -0.34 10.36 17.91
CA ALA A 831 -0.17 11.57 18.71
C ALA A 831 0.96 11.43 19.75
N TYR A 832 1.46 12.57 20.23
CA TYR A 832 2.48 12.66 21.28
C TYR A 832 1.99 13.60 22.38
N GLN A 833 1.80 13.09 23.58
CA GLN A 833 1.45 13.90 24.74
C GLN A 833 2.71 14.40 25.45
N VAL A 834 2.82 15.71 25.63
CA VAL A 834 3.94 16.38 26.30
C VAL A 834 3.53 16.71 27.72
N TYR A 835 4.24 16.12 28.67
CA TYR A 835 4.07 16.36 30.10
C TYR A 835 5.17 17.24 30.64
N ARG A 836 4.82 18.02 31.67
CA ARG A 836 5.74 18.86 32.41
C ARG A 836 5.63 18.61 33.90
N SER A 837 6.77 18.60 34.61
CA SER A 837 6.83 18.50 36.06
C SER A 837 7.94 19.38 36.65
N LEU A 838 7.78 19.77 37.91
CA LEU A 838 8.87 20.35 38.72
C LEU A 838 9.76 19.26 39.35
N ASP A 839 9.34 17.99 39.25
CA ASP A 839 9.99 16.83 39.86
C ASP A 839 10.45 15.86 38.76
N PRO A 840 11.74 15.44 38.74
CA PRO A 840 12.25 14.48 37.77
C PRO A 840 11.53 13.12 37.81
N THR A 841 10.88 12.77 38.92
CA THR A 841 10.13 11.52 39.05
C THR A 841 8.73 11.58 38.44
N PHE A 842 8.26 12.77 38.05
CA PHE A 842 6.92 13.01 37.50
C PHE A 842 5.77 12.57 38.44
N ALA A 843 6.01 12.45 39.75
CA ALA A 843 4.98 12.11 40.74
C ALA A 843 3.76 13.05 40.69
N SER A 844 3.97 14.32 40.34
CA SER A 844 2.94 15.28 39.96
C SER A 844 3.33 15.90 38.62
N SER A 845 2.47 15.83 37.61
CA SER A 845 2.74 16.39 36.28
C SER A 845 1.49 16.99 35.64
N SER A 846 1.70 17.88 34.67
CA SER A 846 0.66 18.46 33.85
C SER A 846 0.86 18.08 32.40
N LEU A 847 -0.20 17.62 31.73
CA LEU A 847 -0.24 17.55 30.27
C LEU A 847 -0.30 18.99 29.74
N ILE A 848 0.71 19.40 28.98
CA ILE A 848 0.81 20.77 28.45
C ILE A 848 0.53 20.86 26.95
N ALA A 849 0.66 19.75 26.21
CA ALA A 849 0.30 19.69 24.81
C ALA A 849 0.07 18.27 24.30
N THR A 850 -0.68 18.17 23.20
CA THR A 850 -0.71 16.98 22.33
C THR A 850 -0.24 17.42 20.95
N VAL A 851 0.84 16.80 20.46
CA VAL A 851 1.44 17.06 19.14
C VAL A 851 1.06 15.91 18.23
N THR A 852 0.42 16.20 17.10
CA THR A 852 0.14 15.20 16.06
C THR A 852 1.22 15.24 14.97
N PRO A 853 1.54 14.11 14.34
CA PRO A 853 2.37 14.10 13.15
C PRO A 853 1.78 14.99 12.07
N SER A 854 2.62 15.73 11.35
CA SER A 854 2.18 16.60 10.26
C SER A 854 1.52 15.78 9.15
N ASN A 855 0.48 16.35 8.54
CA ASN A 855 -0.32 15.67 7.50
C ASN A 855 0.52 15.19 6.32
N PHE A 856 1.54 15.97 5.94
CA PHE A 856 2.32 15.76 4.71
C PHE A 856 3.80 15.50 4.96
N GLY A 857 4.14 14.97 6.15
CA GLY A 857 5.52 14.76 6.58
C GLY A 857 6.17 16.02 7.17
N SER A 858 7.29 15.85 7.86
CA SER A 858 8.03 16.93 8.55
C SER A 858 9.41 17.10 7.92
N ILE A 859 9.77 18.34 7.55
CA ILE A 859 11.10 18.65 7.02
C ILE A 859 12.14 18.28 8.08
N GLY A 860 13.02 17.31 7.76
CA GLY A 860 14.06 16.82 8.67
C GLY A 860 13.62 15.74 9.67
N GLY A 861 12.42 15.18 9.51
CA GLY A 861 12.00 13.99 10.28
C GLY A 861 11.92 14.20 11.80
N THR A 862 11.68 15.43 12.25
CA THR A 862 11.59 15.77 13.68
C THR A 862 10.29 16.51 14.00
N LEU A 863 9.70 16.14 15.12
CA LEU A 863 8.57 16.82 15.75
C LEU A 863 9.11 17.86 16.71
N ALA A 864 8.39 18.97 16.86
CA ALA A 864 8.77 20.05 17.76
C ALA A 864 7.59 20.60 18.55
N TYR A 865 7.85 21.03 19.78
CA TYR A 865 6.89 21.73 20.62
C TYR A 865 7.57 22.83 21.43
N THR A 866 6.95 24.00 21.51
CA THR A 866 7.47 25.15 22.27
C THR A 866 6.64 25.37 23.53
N ASP A 867 7.28 25.23 24.70
CA ASP A 867 6.74 25.65 25.98
C ASP A 867 7.25 27.05 26.33
N THR A 868 6.43 27.87 26.98
CA THR A 868 6.80 29.21 27.48
C THR A 868 7.29 29.19 28.94
N GLY A 869 7.33 28.00 29.56
CA GLY A 869 7.89 27.76 30.89
C GLY A 869 9.35 27.32 30.86
N SER A 870 10.06 27.55 31.96
CA SER A 870 11.44 27.11 32.15
C SER A 870 11.67 26.62 33.59
N GLY A 871 12.62 25.72 33.81
CA GLY A 871 12.90 25.14 35.13
C GLY A 871 12.13 23.86 35.41
N TYR A 872 11.75 23.14 34.36
CA TYR A 872 10.91 21.96 34.43
C TYR A 872 11.61 20.74 33.84
N TYR A 873 11.08 19.58 34.20
CA TYR A 873 11.32 18.32 33.52
C TYR A 873 10.20 18.09 32.50
N TYR A 874 10.57 17.54 31.35
CA TYR A 874 9.65 17.20 30.27
C TYR A 874 9.67 15.70 29.99
N LEU A 875 8.51 15.18 29.62
CA LEU A 875 8.34 13.78 29.22
C LEU A 875 7.40 13.75 28.01
N VAL A 876 7.70 12.89 27.04
CA VAL A 876 6.89 12.71 25.85
C VAL A 876 6.33 11.29 25.83
N ARG A 877 5.02 11.17 25.67
CA ARG A 877 4.31 9.89 25.53
C ARG A 877 3.80 9.73 24.11
N PRO A 878 4.38 8.84 23.29
CA PRO A 878 3.79 8.45 22.01
C PRO A 878 2.52 7.64 22.25
N ILE A 879 1.49 7.87 21.44
CA ILE A 879 0.18 7.23 21.52
C ILE A 879 -0.18 6.62 20.17
N ASN A 880 -0.41 5.31 20.13
CA ASN A 880 -0.92 4.63 18.94
C ASN A 880 -2.45 4.76 18.82
N GLY A 881 -3.00 4.31 17.70
CA GLY A 881 -4.42 4.43 17.35
C GLY A 881 -5.38 3.71 18.30
N ALA A 882 -4.86 2.77 19.11
CA ALA A 882 -5.59 2.07 20.17
C ALA A 882 -5.43 2.75 21.55
N GLY A 883 -4.79 3.92 21.62
CA GLY A 883 -4.58 4.66 22.86
C GLY A 883 -3.48 4.10 23.76
N ARG A 884 -2.66 3.13 23.29
CA ARG A 884 -1.51 2.63 24.05
C ARG A 884 -0.38 3.63 24.01
N SER A 885 0.35 3.73 25.12
CA SER A 885 1.48 4.64 25.22
C SER A 885 2.60 4.05 26.06
N ALA A 886 3.82 4.38 25.67
CA ALA A 886 4.99 4.30 26.52
C ALA A 886 5.37 5.70 27.00
N GLN A 887 6.40 5.79 27.85
CA GLN A 887 6.92 7.07 28.32
C GLN A 887 8.41 7.19 28.03
N SER A 888 8.83 8.37 27.56
CA SER A 888 10.25 8.68 27.44
C SER A 888 10.93 8.79 28.81
N GLU A 889 12.25 8.76 28.80
CA GLU A 889 13.01 9.23 29.96
C GLU A 889 12.74 10.74 30.20
N PRO A 890 12.65 11.18 31.47
CA PRO A 890 12.57 12.59 31.84
C PRO A 890 13.74 13.43 31.29
N LEU A 891 13.44 14.52 30.57
CA LEU A 891 14.41 15.52 30.16
C LEU A 891 14.34 16.75 31.08
N GLY A 892 15.36 16.97 31.88
CA GLY A 892 15.48 18.20 32.69
C GLY A 892 15.94 19.39 31.86
N VAL A 893 15.17 20.48 31.86
CA VAL A 893 15.55 21.76 31.21
C VAL A 893 15.51 22.87 32.27
N ILE A 894 16.62 23.02 32.98
CA ILE A 894 16.78 23.98 34.08
C ILE A 894 17.53 25.22 33.58
N PRO A 895 16.95 26.43 33.65
CA PRO A 895 17.61 27.68 33.30
C PRO A 895 18.88 27.87 34.12
N GLY A 896 19.99 28.15 33.44
CA GLY A 896 21.22 28.60 34.08
C GLY A 896 22.11 27.52 34.68
N ASN A 897 21.76 26.23 34.57
CA ASN A 897 22.65 25.14 34.99
C ASN A 897 23.12 24.32 33.79
N ALA A 898 24.39 23.96 33.84
CA ALA A 898 25.12 23.29 32.77
C ALA A 898 24.48 21.95 32.37
N TYR A 899 24.45 21.65 31.06
CA TYR A 899 23.94 20.38 30.53
C TYR A 899 25.08 19.39 30.37
N ALA A 900 25.16 18.37 31.22
CA ALA A 900 26.15 17.29 31.11
C ALA A 900 25.58 16.10 30.32
N ARG A 901 26.25 15.67 29.24
CA ARG A 901 25.96 14.45 28.49
C ARG A 901 27.16 13.52 28.51
N THR A 902 26.96 12.28 28.95
CA THR A 902 27.97 11.21 28.92
C THR A 902 27.91 10.47 27.59
N ILE A 903 29.06 10.29 26.95
CA ILE A 903 29.24 9.63 25.65
C ILE A 903 30.00 8.33 25.88
N GLU A 904 29.43 7.21 25.42
CA GLU A 904 30.11 5.91 25.36
C GLU A 904 31.04 5.89 24.14
N THR A 905 32.25 5.33 24.29
CA THR A 905 33.41 5.59 23.41
C THR A 905 33.41 4.84 22.07
N ALA A 906 32.25 4.38 21.56
CA ALA A 906 32.15 3.61 20.32
C ALA A 906 31.37 4.37 19.21
N GLY A 907 32.11 5.00 18.29
CA GLY A 907 31.61 5.46 16.99
C GLY A 907 31.23 6.95 16.87
N PRO A 908 30.94 7.44 15.64
CA PRO A 908 30.51 8.82 15.40
C PRO A 908 29.18 9.13 16.10
N GLN A 909 29.09 10.26 16.80
CA GLN A 909 27.86 10.68 17.48
C GLN A 909 27.49 12.10 17.05
N THR A 910 26.21 12.31 16.71
CA THR A 910 25.68 13.61 16.32
C THR A 910 25.48 14.48 17.56
N PHE A 911 26.02 15.70 17.56
CA PHE A 911 25.95 16.59 18.72
C PHE A 911 25.38 17.95 18.29
N LEU A 912 24.21 18.30 18.84
CA LEU A 912 23.42 19.51 18.57
C LEU A 912 22.75 19.58 17.18
N ASP A 913 21.63 20.31 17.15
CA ASP A 913 20.60 20.44 16.10
C ASP A 913 21.07 21.12 14.78
N HIS A 914 22.38 21.18 14.52
CA HIS A 914 22.98 21.92 13.41
C HIS A 914 24.16 21.18 12.74
N ALA A 915 23.91 19.95 12.25
CA ALA A 915 24.79 19.20 11.33
C ALA A 915 26.26 19.04 11.77
N SER A 916 26.55 19.16 13.06
CA SER A 916 27.89 19.01 13.63
C SER A 916 28.06 17.59 14.15
N THR A 917 28.95 16.82 13.52
CA THR A 917 29.32 15.47 13.97
C THR A 917 30.56 15.57 14.84
N LEU A 918 30.50 15.00 16.05
CA LEU A 918 31.67 14.89 16.92
C LEU A 918 32.24 13.48 16.79
N ASN A 919 33.44 13.38 16.20
CA ASN A 919 34.18 12.12 16.18
C ASN A 919 35.13 12.09 17.38
N VAL A 920 34.84 11.18 18.32
CA VAL A 920 35.65 10.96 19.51
C VAL A 920 36.43 9.66 19.31
N THR A 921 37.75 9.76 19.15
CA THR A 921 38.61 8.57 19.04
C THR A 921 39.51 8.51 20.27
N THR A 922 39.40 7.43 21.04
CA THR A 922 40.23 7.20 22.23
C THR A 922 41.34 6.18 21.91
N LEU A 923 42.59 6.48 22.25
CA LEU A 923 43.67 5.48 22.28
C LEU A 923 43.83 5.02 23.74
N GLY A 924 43.06 4.01 24.15
CA GLY A 924 43.13 3.40 25.48
C GLY A 924 41.77 2.95 26.04
N SER A 925 41.76 2.38 27.25
CA SER A 925 40.55 1.88 27.91
C SER A 925 39.80 3.01 28.63
N LEU A 926 39.11 3.86 27.87
CA LEU A 926 38.15 4.83 28.42
C LEU A 926 36.73 4.32 28.17
N ALA A 927 35.94 4.18 29.24
CA ALA A 927 34.56 3.68 29.16
C ALA A 927 33.56 4.76 28.71
N ALA A 928 33.76 6.02 29.13
CA ALA A 928 32.88 7.14 28.77
C ALA A 928 33.54 8.53 28.96
N ILE A 929 33.07 9.53 28.22
CA ILE A 929 33.45 10.95 28.33
C ILE A 929 32.21 11.79 28.60
N THR A 930 32.22 12.67 29.60
CA THR A 930 31.11 13.59 29.90
C THR A 930 31.41 14.99 29.35
N LEU A 931 30.54 15.50 28.48
CA LEU A 931 30.56 16.86 27.96
C LEU A 931 29.52 17.72 28.68
N THR A 932 29.95 18.80 29.32
CA THR A 932 29.07 19.72 30.04
C THR A 932 28.98 21.06 29.31
N VAL A 933 27.82 21.38 28.74
CA VAL A 933 27.56 22.61 27.98
C VAL A 933 27.01 23.70 28.90
N TYR A 934 27.63 24.88 28.90
CA TYR A 934 27.09 26.06 29.57
C TYR A 934 26.50 27.03 28.53
N PRO A 935 25.18 27.28 28.55
CA PRO A 935 24.59 28.31 27.71
C PRO A 935 25.04 29.70 28.18
N GLY A 936 25.60 30.48 27.25
CA GLY A 936 26.14 31.81 27.48
C GLY A 936 25.07 32.83 27.89
N LEU A 937 25.36 33.57 28.94
CA LEU A 937 24.76 34.90 29.16
C LEU A 937 25.37 35.87 28.13
N PRO A 938 24.58 36.79 27.53
CA PRO A 938 25.14 37.87 26.73
C PRO A 938 26.03 38.78 27.60
N HIS A 939 27.19 39.18 27.08
CA HIS A 939 28.13 40.05 27.78
C HIS A 939 27.56 41.47 27.96
N PRO A 940 27.69 42.14 29.12
CA PRO A 940 27.11 43.47 29.38
C PRO A 940 27.79 44.66 28.66
N GLN A 941 28.73 44.43 27.76
CA GLN A 941 29.35 45.49 26.94
C GLN A 941 29.14 45.17 25.46
N ALA A 942 27.92 45.41 24.99
CA ALA A 942 27.61 45.54 23.58
C ALA A 942 27.45 47.03 23.27
N ASP A 943 28.55 47.76 23.28
CA ASP A 943 28.62 49.03 22.56
C ASP A 943 30.09 49.41 22.38
N TYR A 944 30.62 49.25 21.16
CA TYR A 944 31.56 50.20 20.57
C TYR A 944 31.68 49.93 19.05
N GLN A 945 31.00 50.78 18.28
CA GLN A 945 31.28 51.17 16.90
C GLN A 945 30.94 50.17 15.77
N GLY A 946 29.67 50.22 15.33
CA GLY A 946 29.28 50.20 13.91
C GLY A 946 29.39 48.87 13.14
N GLY A 947 28.26 48.16 13.01
CA GLY A 947 28.06 47.03 12.08
C GLY A 947 27.68 45.73 12.80
N GLY A 948 26.39 45.41 12.83
CA GLY A 948 25.81 44.37 13.67
C GLY A 948 26.24 42.92 13.34
N ALA A 949 26.81 42.26 14.33
CA ALA A 949 26.75 40.81 14.51
C ALA A 949 26.92 40.49 16.01
N VAL A 950 25.95 39.79 16.61
CA VAL A 950 26.03 39.35 18.01
C VAL A 950 26.92 38.11 18.08
N MET A 951 28.00 38.16 18.87
CA MET A 951 28.88 37.00 19.13
C MET A 951 28.39 36.24 20.36
N LEU A 952 28.09 34.94 20.21
CA LEU A 952 27.76 34.04 21.32
C LEU A 952 28.97 33.15 21.64
N ASN A 953 29.36 33.11 22.91
CA ASN A 953 30.33 32.15 23.44
C ASN A 953 29.60 30.93 24.01
N ARG A 954 30.02 29.72 23.64
CA ARG A 954 29.61 28.46 24.29
C ARG A 954 30.79 27.79 24.96
N TYR A 955 30.59 27.34 26.19
CA TYR A 955 31.62 26.68 26.99
C TYR A 955 31.29 25.18 27.14
N TYR A 956 32.31 24.35 27.07
CA TYR A 956 32.25 22.90 27.26
C TYR A 956 33.25 22.49 28.32
N ASP A 957 32.83 21.78 29.36
CA ASP A 957 33.75 21.02 30.22
C ASP A 957 33.80 19.56 29.76
N ILE A 958 35.00 19.02 29.66
CA ILE A 958 35.29 17.64 29.29
C ILE A 958 35.83 16.95 30.54
N ALA A 959 35.10 15.94 31.03
CA ALA A 959 35.53 15.11 32.13
C ALA A 959 35.58 13.63 31.70
N SER A 960 36.61 12.91 32.16
CA SER A 960 36.72 11.47 31.92
C SER A 960 36.16 10.71 33.14
N ALA A 961 35.23 9.78 32.89
CA ALA A 961 34.65 8.97 33.95
C ALA A 961 35.73 8.09 34.63
N GLY A 962 35.92 8.26 35.93
CA GLY A 962 36.91 7.50 36.73
C GLY A 962 38.32 8.11 36.79
N SER A 963 38.50 9.36 36.37
CA SER A 963 39.75 10.11 36.54
C SER A 963 39.50 11.52 37.10
N ASP A 964 40.54 12.15 37.65
CA ASP A 964 40.50 13.53 38.15
C ASP A 964 40.66 14.58 37.02
N PHE A 965 40.47 14.17 35.75
CA PHE A 965 40.73 15.00 34.59
C PHE A 965 39.52 15.87 34.21
N THR A 966 39.74 17.18 34.10
CA THR A 966 38.78 18.17 33.59
C THR A 966 39.46 19.15 32.63
N ALA A 967 38.86 19.42 31.46
CA ALA A 967 39.32 20.43 30.50
C ALA A 967 38.17 21.33 30.01
N ALA A 968 38.43 22.63 29.82
CA ALA A 968 37.43 23.59 29.35
C ALA A 968 37.70 24.02 27.89
N LEU A 969 36.67 24.02 27.05
CA LEU A 969 36.70 24.43 25.64
C LEU A 969 35.67 25.57 25.43
N CYS A 970 36.05 26.62 24.71
CA CYS A 970 35.15 27.72 24.34
C CYS A 970 35.03 27.82 22.82
N LEU A 971 33.82 27.85 22.29
CA LEU A 971 33.52 28.09 20.88
C LEU A 971 32.74 29.40 20.74
N THR A 972 33.19 30.27 19.85
CA THR A 972 32.53 31.57 19.58
C THR A 972 31.97 31.58 18.17
N TYR A 973 30.69 31.94 18.00
CA TYR A 973 30.06 32.08 16.68
C TYR A 973 29.14 33.32 16.61
N GLN A 974 28.88 33.82 15.39
CA GLN A 974 27.98 34.95 15.13
C GLN A 974 26.53 34.46 14.93
N ASP A 975 25.56 35.12 15.57
CA ASP A 975 24.16 34.70 15.59
C ASP A 975 23.24 35.41 14.56
N SER A 976 23.77 35.75 13.38
CA SER A 976 22.92 36.17 12.26
C SER A 976 23.60 35.80 10.94
N GLU A 977 23.09 34.73 10.31
CA GLU A 977 23.45 34.24 8.96
C GLU A 977 24.85 33.61 8.81
N VAL A 978 24.93 32.41 8.24
CA VAL A 978 26.01 32.12 7.28
C VAL A 978 25.29 32.07 5.94
N PRO A 979 25.34 33.12 5.11
CA PRO A 979 26.54 33.49 4.32
C PRO A 979 26.73 35.02 4.19
N VAL A 980 27.90 35.63 3.99
CA VAL A 980 28.82 35.55 2.83
C VAL A 980 30.24 35.94 3.32
N GLY A 981 31.27 35.15 2.97
CA GLY A 981 32.67 35.62 2.97
C GLY A 981 33.48 35.52 4.28
N VAL A 982 33.30 34.47 5.10
CA VAL A 982 34.18 34.26 6.27
C VAL A 982 35.53 33.70 5.82
N SER A 983 36.57 34.54 5.95
CA SER A 983 37.98 34.14 5.97
C SER A 983 38.26 33.31 7.24
N GLU A 984 38.96 32.17 7.10
CA GLU A 984 39.48 31.36 8.23
C GLU A 984 40.33 32.16 9.25
N GLY A 985 40.74 33.39 8.91
CA GLY A 985 41.49 34.28 9.78
C GLY A 985 40.73 34.89 10.95
N ALA A 986 39.45 34.54 11.17
CA ALA A 986 38.62 35.08 12.25
C ALA A 986 38.66 34.27 13.56
N LEU A 987 39.28 33.08 13.58
CA LEU A 987 39.49 32.31 14.81
C LEU A 987 40.64 32.91 15.62
N ARG A 988 40.34 33.40 16.83
CA ARG A 988 41.35 33.82 17.82
C ARG A 988 41.45 32.76 18.90
N LEU A 989 42.65 32.24 19.14
CA LEU A 989 42.95 31.46 20.33
C LEU A 989 43.31 32.42 21.48
N CYS A 990 42.42 32.54 22.45
CA CYS A 990 42.68 33.27 23.69
C CYS A 990 42.85 32.28 24.83
N ARG A 991 43.80 32.55 25.73
CA ARG A 991 44.05 31.74 26.93
C ARG A 991 43.58 32.51 28.17
N TRP A 992 42.79 31.86 29.02
CA TRP A 992 42.45 32.38 30.35
C TRP A 992 43.61 32.09 31.32
N THR A 993 44.09 33.12 32.01
CA THR A 993 45.27 33.02 32.90
C THR A 993 44.91 32.96 34.38
N GLY A 994 43.62 32.85 34.72
CA GLY A 994 43.13 32.91 36.10
C GLY A 994 42.87 34.34 36.61
N SER A 995 43.31 35.38 35.89
CA SER A 995 43.04 36.79 36.23
C SER A 995 42.57 37.65 35.04
N GLY A 996 42.39 37.06 33.85
CA GLY A 996 41.99 37.76 32.63
C GLY A 996 42.21 36.91 31.36
N TRP A 997 41.60 37.33 30.25
CA TRP A 997 41.82 36.73 28.92
C TRP A 997 43.03 37.37 28.24
N SER A 998 43.95 36.55 27.75
CA SER A 998 45.09 36.99 26.94
C SER A 998 44.91 36.54 25.49
N CYS A 999 44.87 37.50 24.57
CA CYS A 999 44.76 37.30 23.12
C CYS A 999 45.89 38.09 22.41
N PRO A 1000 46.53 37.58 21.35
CA PRO A 1000 47.58 38.31 20.63
C PRO A 1000 47.02 39.50 19.82
N ASP A 1001 47.70 40.65 19.86
CA ASP A 1001 47.32 41.87 19.11
C ASP A 1001 47.83 41.86 17.66
N ARG A 1002 47.03 42.38 16.72
CA ARG A 1002 47.48 42.71 15.35
C ARG A 1002 48.11 44.10 15.36
N ALA A 1003 49.44 44.18 15.23
CA ALA A 1003 50.08 45.44 14.87
C ALA A 1003 49.84 45.76 13.38
N ALA A 1004 49.42 46.99 13.08
CA ALA A 1004 49.15 47.50 11.75
C ALA A 1004 50.43 48.04 11.08
N ALA A 1005 50.76 47.59 9.86
CA ALA A 1005 51.39 48.39 8.79
C ALA A 1005 51.62 47.61 7.47
N SER A 1006 51.23 48.26 6.36
CA SER A 1006 51.69 48.20 4.95
C SER A 1006 51.63 46.92 4.11
N GLU A 1007 50.57 46.86 3.30
CA GLU A 1007 50.49 46.68 1.83
C GLU A 1007 51.37 45.68 1.01
N VAL A 1008 50.62 44.86 0.26
CA VAL A 1008 50.87 44.07 -0.98
C VAL A 1008 51.78 42.84 -0.92
N THR A 1009 51.20 41.68 -0.61
CA THR A 1009 51.00 40.55 -1.56
C THR A 1009 50.19 39.46 -0.87
N ALA A 1010 49.39 38.72 -1.63
CA ALA A 1010 48.43 37.73 -1.15
C ALA A 1010 49.07 36.67 -0.24
N ASN A 1011 48.64 36.59 1.01
CA ASN A 1011 48.94 35.46 1.90
C ASN A 1011 48.06 34.26 1.50
N LEU A 1012 48.55 33.54 0.50
CA LEU A 1012 48.12 32.19 0.16
C LEU A 1012 48.92 31.23 1.07
N VAL A 1013 48.28 30.58 2.05
CA VAL A 1013 48.88 29.45 2.75
C VAL A 1013 48.28 28.18 2.17
N CYS A 1014 48.93 27.64 1.14
CA CYS A 1014 48.70 26.28 0.68
C CYS A 1014 49.84 25.41 1.20
N ALA A 1015 49.48 24.37 1.93
CA ALA A 1015 50.40 23.34 2.37
C ALA A 1015 50.78 22.45 1.17
N ASP A 1016 52.03 22.54 0.73
CA ASP A 1016 52.86 21.34 0.54
C ASP A 1016 54.35 21.70 0.40
N GLY A 1017 55.19 21.05 1.22
CA GLY A 1017 56.63 20.97 1.04
C GLY A 1017 57.50 22.07 1.68
N VAL A 1018 57.71 22.03 3.00
CA VAL A 1018 59.03 22.08 3.67
C VAL A 1018 58.84 21.72 5.15
N THR A 1019 59.68 20.77 5.56
CA THR A 1019 59.86 20.19 6.89
C THR A 1019 60.66 21.11 7.82
N GLN A 1020 60.03 21.71 8.83
CA GLN A 1020 60.53 21.98 10.20
C GLN A 1020 59.76 23.11 10.88
N PHE A 1021 59.25 22.84 12.08
CA PHE A 1021 58.87 23.89 13.04
C PHE A 1021 60.12 24.28 13.84
N SER A 1022 60.43 25.57 13.92
CA SER A 1022 61.44 26.07 14.83
C SER A 1022 60.87 26.28 16.24
N GLU A 1023 61.75 26.06 17.22
CA GLU A 1023 61.50 25.86 18.65
C GLU A 1023 60.90 27.08 19.37
N TRP A 1024 59.97 26.84 20.31
CA TRP A 1024 59.55 27.81 21.33
C TRP A 1024 60.12 27.37 22.68
N THR A 1025 60.87 28.25 23.35
CA THR A 1025 61.39 28.01 24.71
C THR A 1025 60.79 29.03 25.68
N LEU A 1026 60.14 28.57 26.75
CA LEU A 1026 59.79 29.37 27.94
C LEU A 1026 60.13 28.52 29.19
N GLY A 1027 60.90 29.12 30.10
CA GLY A 1027 61.58 28.45 31.22
C GLY A 1027 60.69 27.79 32.27
N ALA A 1028 61.28 26.77 32.91
CA ALA A 1028 60.73 25.74 33.81
C ALA A 1028 59.92 26.25 35.04
N THR A 1029 58.92 25.50 35.54
CA THR A 1029 59.12 24.33 36.43
C THR A 1029 57.90 23.38 36.47
N GLY A 1030 58.10 22.12 36.06
CA GLY A 1030 57.16 20.97 36.16
C GLY A 1030 57.41 19.93 35.05
N PRO A 1031 57.49 18.61 35.31
CA PRO A 1031 57.90 17.58 34.32
C PRO A 1031 56.65 17.14 33.48
N THR A 1032 56.68 16.79 32.19
CA THR A 1032 57.71 16.20 31.33
C THR A 1032 57.38 16.48 29.85
N VAL A 1033 58.42 16.51 29.02
CA VAL A 1033 58.44 16.59 27.55
C VAL A 1033 57.80 15.36 26.89
N VAL A 1034 57.09 15.53 25.76
CA VAL A 1034 56.74 14.46 24.81
C VAL A 1034 57.18 14.85 23.40
N GLN A 1035 57.87 13.93 22.73
CA GLN A 1035 58.44 14.04 21.39
C GLN A 1035 57.51 13.30 20.40
N MET A 1036 57.15 13.91 19.26
CA MET A 1036 56.33 13.26 18.21
C MET A 1036 57.20 12.70 17.08
N ALA A 1037 56.94 11.46 16.65
CA ALA A 1037 57.52 10.85 15.46
C ALA A 1037 56.43 10.43 14.45
N HIS A 1038 56.58 10.90 13.21
CA HIS A 1038 56.07 10.42 11.91
C HIS A 1038 54.66 9.79 11.79
N LEU A 1039 53.78 10.49 11.07
CA LEU A 1039 52.71 9.90 10.24
C LEU A 1039 52.84 10.44 8.82
N THR A 1040 52.99 9.54 7.84
CA THR A 1040 53.05 9.83 6.40
C THR A 1040 51.65 10.02 5.83
N ALA A 1041 51.42 11.15 5.14
CA ALA A 1041 50.18 11.41 4.40
C ALA A 1041 50.32 11.01 2.92
N ALA A 1042 49.35 10.25 2.40
CA ALA A 1042 49.00 10.28 0.97
C ALA A 1042 47.98 11.41 0.76
N PRO A 1043 48.03 12.15 -0.36
CA PRO A 1043 47.30 13.41 -0.50
C PRO A 1043 45.79 13.19 -0.78
N PRO A 1044 44.88 13.85 -0.05
CA PRO A 1044 43.47 13.96 -0.44
C PRO A 1044 43.33 14.92 -1.62
N GLN A 1045 42.56 14.55 -2.63
CA GLN A 1045 42.12 15.47 -3.67
C GLN A 1045 41.18 16.54 -3.09
N ARG A 1046 41.26 17.75 -3.66
CA ARG A 1046 40.43 18.91 -3.33
C ARG A 1046 38.94 18.59 -3.47
N ASP A 1047 38.25 18.43 -2.34
CA ASP A 1047 36.85 18.79 -2.20
C ASP A 1047 36.72 19.95 -1.20
N SER A 1048 35.66 20.73 -1.30
CA SER A 1048 35.42 21.95 -0.52
C SER A 1048 34.96 21.70 0.92
N SER A 1049 35.45 20.65 1.58
CA SER A 1049 35.06 20.28 2.96
C SER A 1049 36.10 20.75 3.99
N GLY A 1050 35.84 21.84 4.68
CA GLY A 1050 36.68 22.30 5.80
C GLY A 1050 36.63 21.32 6.98
N TRP A 1051 37.75 20.66 7.26
CA TRP A 1051 37.97 19.93 8.51
C TRP A 1051 38.63 20.88 9.52
N VAL A 1052 38.08 20.99 10.74
CA VAL A 1052 38.78 21.64 11.86
C VAL A 1052 39.33 20.52 12.76
N VAL A 1053 40.64 20.30 12.66
CA VAL A 1053 41.37 19.35 13.52
C VAL A 1053 41.77 20.06 14.82
N LEU A 1054 41.45 19.49 15.98
CA LEU A 1054 41.68 20.12 17.29
C LEU A 1054 42.55 19.28 18.25
N ALA A 1055 43.34 20.03 19.04
CA ALA A 1055 43.95 19.79 20.35
C ALA A 1055 44.53 18.40 20.72
N MET A 1056 45.83 18.42 21.08
CA MET A 1056 46.48 17.39 21.90
C MET A 1056 46.47 17.80 23.38
N VAL A 1057 46.12 16.86 24.27
CA VAL A 1057 46.41 16.97 25.70
C VAL A 1057 47.02 15.68 26.19
N ALA A 1058 48.22 15.75 26.77
CA ALA A 1058 48.91 14.60 27.35
C ALA A 1058 49.08 14.81 28.86
N SER A 1059 48.48 13.92 29.66
CA SER A 1059 48.99 13.56 30.99
C SER A 1059 48.56 12.13 31.32
N LEU A 1060 49.49 11.31 31.79
CA LEU A 1060 49.32 9.89 32.19
C LEU A 1060 48.98 8.90 31.05
N GLY A 1061 49.60 9.04 29.88
CA GLY A 1061 49.67 7.96 28.87
C GLY A 1061 48.40 7.70 28.05
N LEU A 1062 47.39 8.58 28.12
CA LEU A 1062 46.19 8.55 27.27
C LEU A 1062 46.26 9.66 26.22
N LEU A 1063 46.03 9.28 24.95
CA LEU A 1063 45.88 10.17 23.80
C LEU A 1063 44.41 10.19 23.38
N VAL A 1064 43.79 11.36 23.35
CA VAL A 1064 42.41 11.55 22.86
C VAL A 1064 42.45 12.49 21.67
N TRP A 1065 41.86 12.06 20.56
CA TRP A 1065 41.71 12.87 19.35
C TRP A 1065 40.26 13.29 19.18
N LEU A 1066 40.02 14.59 19.06
CA LEU A 1066 38.71 15.19 18.83
C LEU A 1066 38.71 15.91 17.49
N ALA A 1067 37.95 15.39 16.53
CA ALA A 1067 37.79 16.02 15.21
C ALA A 1067 36.38 16.62 15.09
N PHE A 1068 36.32 17.88 14.65
CA PHE A 1068 35.08 18.59 14.41
C PHE A 1068 34.87 18.75 12.90
N ARG A 1069 33.69 18.35 12.41
CA ARG A 1069 33.27 18.63 11.03
C ARG A 1069 32.12 19.64 11.07
N ILE A 1070 32.33 20.80 10.44
CA ILE A 1070 31.28 21.79 10.18
C ILE A 1070 30.89 21.62 8.71
N VAL A 1071 29.69 21.10 8.46
CA VAL A 1071 29.18 20.95 7.08
C VAL A 1071 28.38 22.19 6.72
N SER A 1072 28.91 23.03 5.81
CA SER A 1072 28.10 24.08 5.17
C SER A 1072 27.13 23.41 4.19
N ARG A 1073 25.83 23.74 4.29
CA ARG A 1073 24.79 23.22 3.38
C ARG A 1073 25.16 23.51 1.91
N PRO A 1074 24.97 22.56 0.97
CA PRO A 1074 24.71 22.93 -0.42
C PRO A 1074 23.35 23.61 -0.46
N THR A 1075 23.29 24.78 -1.12
CA THR A 1075 22.05 25.55 -1.35
C THR A 1075 21.06 24.78 -2.21
#